data_AF-A0A7S1EJV7-F1
#
_entry.id   AF-A0A7S1EJV7-F1
#
_cell.length_a   1.000
_cell.length_b   1.000
_cell.length_c   1.000
_cell.angle_alpha   90.00
_cell.angle_beta   90.00
_cell.angle_gamma   90.00
#
_symmetry.space_group_name_H-M   'P 1'
#
loop_
_entity.id
_entity.type
_entity.pdbx_description
1 polymer ?
#
loop_
_entity_poly.entity_id
_entity_poly.type
_entity_poly.pdbx_seq_one_letter_code
_entity_poly.pdbx_strand_id
1 'polypeptide(L)'
;GSEAKGKGGAFRHDLDESDGEVIEMAVLPDSQARLAAEAAMDAAVDPRAPSTPVLPCRQSRFTPFSDSLPSLCLRVTRFHPTMRSVLKEEFTELSSLIDMLKVTDTRPPPASSRDKVQCDLQDIPRVLERIHQDWQSPEGLNRRTAAQLFSMLETLVSSEGEGGRLEVDVFVTGVEASLWLGEQFASDLQSLFPSLRVVALSANKVIGVLSNDRGTAPMTGFSFSSLTVSLKRTIVIAVSHSGQTFPTLHATHALRRILGNRVFVLTGSVDSKMAAAVGQKPQHDSPWVGRVFQTFCGWRPSEALTVSTVACHHSLSELLLYLAKRAAASPASFRSAAGLKLSDNDVADLRRLNATVVSTASSLVGTDTRGLPLPPNQRKNHMSLVKRGRMWALHVLEGPHSWLLSAAYIFCTVVSGFPLLSGIYSVTVAPAAFDDGEGPVSVRKVVLGLDCLIYCFLPLIFSLLLRMLQGRQLLARLGKRTLVIGDVPYVHQLLESYVSKLFSLSYSIASIEVHGANVVDHLVHRFTHRVSRGVLVAAGRPDGRLFSTTKSESWVLMALQQCKAIVHLGAPPEVLTLGHNPFRDHTVVDYHVCLPSLRPKFMSELLSGVTEEEPLQRLAKVRQQAQTQSSRHVLSEFRKGEPLGVLALDDLDSKEGSALLSGLAARVHRAAEMTLLDGKYDHSVHSRYDVSRHSERVQRATGVDISRHTDKSKHNDKSRHKDKDPSRHLDRSRHSAAAAAAAAGGGAE
;
A
#
# COMPACT_ATOMS: atom_id res chain seq x y z
N GLY A 1 19.95 6.72 64.63
CA GLY A 1 19.53 5.42 64.09
C GLY A 1 18.07 5.50 63.73
N SER A 2 17.76 5.66 62.45
CA SER A 2 16.40 5.64 61.91
C SER A 2 16.44 4.85 60.59
N GLU A 3 15.82 3.67 60.60
CA GLU A 3 15.52 2.92 59.38
C GLU A 3 14.36 3.62 58.66
N ALA A 4 14.68 4.35 57.58
CA ALA A 4 13.69 4.72 56.58
C ALA A 4 13.58 3.58 55.56
N LYS A 5 12.58 2.71 55.72
CA LYS A 5 12.16 1.75 54.67
C LYS A 5 11.72 2.54 53.44
N GLY A 6 12.50 2.46 52.37
CA GLY A 6 12.15 3.03 51.06
C GLY A 6 10.84 2.42 50.55
N LYS A 7 9.80 3.25 50.44
CA LYS A 7 8.58 2.88 49.71
C LYS A 7 8.93 2.90 48.21
N GLY A 8 8.94 1.74 47.57
CA GLY A 8 9.05 1.66 46.12
C GLY A 8 7.88 2.39 45.46
N GLY A 9 8.17 3.32 44.54
CA GLY A 9 7.14 4.04 43.79
C GLY A 9 6.41 3.09 42.84
N ALA A 10 5.14 2.85 43.13
CA ALA A 10 4.19 2.26 42.19
C ALA A 10 3.40 3.40 41.53
N PHE A 11 3.24 3.34 40.21
CA PHE A 11 2.48 4.32 39.45
C PHE A 11 1.19 3.67 38.94
N ARG A 12 0.05 4.18 39.40
CA ARG A 12 -1.28 3.69 39.02
C ARG A 12 -1.89 4.57 37.94
N HIS A 13 -2.46 3.95 36.91
CA HIS A 13 -3.21 4.61 35.84
C HIS A 13 -4.46 3.79 35.51
N ASP A 14 -5.64 4.36 35.77
CA ASP A 14 -6.92 3.72 35.47
C ASP A 14 -7.24 3.92 33.97
N LEU A 15 -7.53 2.83 33.25
CA LEU A 15 -7.69 2.83 31.79
C LEU A 15 -9.15 2.85 31.31
N ASP A 16 -10.10 2.40 32.14
CA ASP A 16 -11.52 2.35 31.79
C ASP A 16 -12.38 2.50 33.06
N GLU A 17 -13.13 3.60 33.16
CA GLU A 17 -14.02 3.89 34.30
C GLU A 17 -15.23 2.94 34.36
N SER A 18 -15.58 2.26 33.26
CA SER A 18 -16.80 1.45 33.16
C SER A 18 -16.62 -0.02 33.54
N ASP A 19 -15.44 -0.59 33.30
CA ASP A 19 -15.12 -2.00 33.57
C ASP A 19 -14.05 -2.19 34.68
N GLY A 20 -13.50 -1.11 35.25
CA GLY A 20 -12.56 -1.16 36.38
C GLY A 20 -11.12 -1.55 36.00
N GLU A 21 -10.68 -1.27 34.79
CA GLU A 21 -9.32 -1.60 34.36
C GLU A 21 -8.27 -0.67 34.98
N VAL A 22 -7.33 -1.24 35.74
CA VAL A 22 -6.23 -0.49 36.39
C VAL A 22 -4.87 -1.01 35.90
N ILE A 23 -4.00 -0.10 35.43
CA ILE A 23 -2.58 -0.42 35.24
C ILE A 23 -1.81 0.08 36.45
N GLU A 24 -1.05 -0.80 37.11
CA GLU A 24 -0.11 -0.40 38.15
C GLU A 24 1.31 -0.82 37.79
N MET A 25 2.15 0.16 37.49
CA MET A 25 3.54 -0.04 37.09
C MET A 25 4.43 -0.03 38.35
N ALA A 26 5.14 -1.13 38.61
CA ALA A 26 6.09 -1.23 39.70
C ALA A 26 7.51 -1.45 39.16
N VAL A 27 8.45 -0.61 39.59
CA VAL A 27 9.88 -0.73 39.27
C VAL A 27 10.53 -1.58 40.37
N LEU A 28 11.20 -2.67 40.00
CA LEU A 28 11.79 -3.60 40.97
C LEU A 28 12.88 -2.93 41.83
N PRO A 29 13.13 -3.41 43.06
CA PRO A 29 14.10 -2.80 43.98
C PRO A 29 15.52 -2.70 43.43
N ASP A 30 15.99 -3.70 42.67
CA ASP A 30 17.33 -3.69 42.03
C ASP A 30 17.47 -2.57 41.00
N SER A 31 16.39 -2.27 40.27
CA SER A 31 16.37 -1.13 39.35
C SER A 31 16.33 0.22 40.06
N GLN A 32 15.76 0.30 41.28
CA GLN A 32 15.82 1.54 42.07
C GLN A 32 17.21 1.81 42.65
N ALA A 33 17.91 0.78 43.13
CA ALA A 33 19.30 0.91 43.58
C ALA A 33 20.22 1.37 42.44
N ARG A 34 19.95 0.90 41.21
CA ARG A 34 20.73 1.26 40.02
C ARG A 34 20.36 2.64 39.45
N LEU A 35 19.08 3.02 39.45
CA LEU A 35 18.64 4.39 39.13
C LEU A 35 19.18 5.41 40.14
N ALA A 36 19.26 5.04 41.42
CA ALA A 36 19.91 5.86 42.44
C ALA A 36 21.43 5.98 42.20
N ALA A 37 22.08 4.92 41.73
CA ALA A 37 23.50 4.95 41.36
C ALA A 37 23.76 5.79 40.09
N GLU A 38 22.87 5.74 39.09
CA GLU A 38 22.94 6.59 37.89
C GLU A 38 22.67 8.05 38.25
N ALA A 39 21.66 8.34 39.07
CA ALA A 39 21.39 9.69 39.57
C ALA A 39 22.55 10.24 40.43
N ALA A 40 23.23 9.37 41.18
CA ALA A 40 24.43 9.74 41.93
C ALA A 40 25.63 10.00 41.01
N MET A 41 25.76 9.27 39.90
CA MET A 41 26.79 9.53 38.87
C MET A 41 26.53 10.84 38.12
N ASP A 42 25.27 11.13 37.77
CA ASP A 42 24.89 12.41 37.16
C ASP A 42 25.12 13.59 38.11
N ALA A 43 24.89 13.39 39.41
CA ALA A 43 25.20 14.38 40.44
C ALA A 43 26.71 14.56 40.71
N ALA A 44 27.55 13.57 40.34
CA ALA A 44 28.99 13.60 40.50
C ALA A 44 29.74 14.28 39.34
N VAL A 45 29.03 14.74 38.29
CA VAL A 45 29.61 15.54 37.21
C VAL A 45 29.93 16.93 37.76
N ASP A 46 31.22 17.21 37.95
CA ASP A 46 31.72 18.49 38.48
C ASP A 46 31.29 19.67 37.57
N PRO A 47 30.48 20.62 38.06
CA PRO A 47 30.03 21.77 37.27
C PRO A 47 31.16 22.75 36.88
N ARG A 48 32.41 22.49 37.28
CA ARG A 48 33.59 23.32 36.96
C ARG A 48 34.47 22.78 35.83
N ALA A 49 34.15 21.62 35.24
CA ALA A 49 34.88 21.14 34.07
C ALA A 49 34.60 22.06 32.84
N PRO A 50 35.62 22.53 32.11
CA PRO A 50 35.44 23.49 31.02
C PRO A 50 34.59 22.89 29.90
N SER A 51 33.46 23.53 29.64
CA SER A 51 32.49 23.14 28.60
C SER A 51 33.13 23.20 27.21
N THR A 52 33.29 22.06 26.56
CA THR A 52 33.39 22.01 25.10
C THR A 52 32.07 22.53 24.49
N PRO A 53 32.11 23.30 23.39
CA PRO A 53 30.92 23.96 22.86
C PRO A 53 29.97 22.93 22.25
N VAL A 54 28.93 22.58 23.01
CA VAL A 54 27.83 21.72 22.55
C VAL A 54 26.79 22.60 21.84
N LEU A 55 26.59 22.33 20.56
CA LEU A 55 25.52 22.85 19.71
C LEU A 55 24.14 22.70 20.37
N PRO A 56 23.26 23.72 20.34
CA PRO A 56 21.97 23.66 21.01
C PRO A 56 20.93 23.00 20.09
N CYS A 57 20.71 21.68 20.20
CA CYS A 57 19.43 21.00 19.83
C CYS A 57 19.49 19.45 19.95
N ARG A 58 20.09 18.87 21.00
CA ARG A 58 20.25 17.39 21.04
C ARG A 58 19.88 16.65 22.32
N GLN A 59 19.11 17.24 23.21
CA GLN A 59 18.56 16.49 24.35
C GLN A 59 17.03 16.51 24.33
N SER A 60 16.46 15.54 23.61
CA SER A 60 15.22 14.94 24.08
C SER A 60 15.51 14.38 25.48
N ARG A 61 14.75 14.79 26.50
CA ARG A 61 14.82 14.30 27.89
C ARG A 61 14.47 12.80 28.07
N PHE A 62 14.60 12.02 27.01
CA PHE A 62 14.50 10.56 27.03
C PHE A 62 15.81 10.02 26.47
N THR A 63 16.70 9.59 27.35
CA THR A 63 17.71 8.59 27.00
C THR A 63 16.96 7.30 26.64
N PRO A 64 17.11 6.75 25.43
CA PRO A 64 16.56 5.44 25.13
C PRO A 64 17.19 4.44 26.10
N PHE A 65 16.35 3.59 26.69
CA PHE A 65 16.81 2.50 27.54
C PHE A 65 17.91 1.69 26.83
N SER A 66 19.03 1.48 27.53
CA SER A 66 20.14 0.63 27.06
C SER A 66 19.63 -0.75 26.64
N ASP A 67 20.13 -1.29 25.52
CA ASP A 67 19.81 -2.62 24.95
C ASP A 67 20.14 -3.81 25.90
N SER A 68 20.57 -3.54 27.13
CA SER A 68 20.99 -4.50 28.16
C SER A 68 20.14 -4.46 29.43
N LEU A 69 18.83 -4.20 29.33
CA LEU A 69 17.90 -4.35 30.45
C LEU A 69 17.36 -5.80 30.55
N PRO A 70 17.86 -6.65 31.45
CA PRO A 70 16.99 -7.60 32.11
C PRO A 70 16.15 -6.83 33.14
N SER A 71 14.84 -7.02 33.12
CA SER A 71 13.88 -6.66 34.19
C SER A 71 13.31 -5.22 34.28
N LEU A 72 12.73 -4.70 33.20
CA LEU A 72 11.53 -3.86 33.36
C LEU A 72 10.31 -4.79 33.35
N CYS A 73 9.77 -5.11 34.52
CA CYS A 73 8.53 -5.89 34.63
C CYS A 73 7.33 -4.94 34.66
N LEU A 74 6.55 -4.93 33.59
CA LEU A 74 5.30 -4.16 33.52
C LEU A 74 4.15 -5.12 33.81
N ARG A 75 3.53 -5.01 34.99
CA ARG A 75 2.33 -5.81 35.32
C ARG A 75 1.08 -4.99 35.02
N VAL A 76 0.19 -5.55 34.20
CA VAL A 76 -1.14 -5.01 33.93
C VAL A 76 -2.15 -5.92 34.61
N THR A 77 -3.01 -5.37 35.48
CA THR A 77 -4.00 -6.18 36.22
C THR A 77 -5.41 -5.71 35.89
N ARG A 78 -6.18 -6.53 35.18
CA ARG A 78 -7.58 -6.23 34.88
C ARG A 78 -8.41 -6.58 36.11
N PHE A 79 -8.92 -5.57 36.83
CA PHE A 79 -9.88 -5.83 37.90
C PHE A 79 -11.26 -6.03 37.28
N HIS A 80 -11.95 -7.10 37.69
CA HIS A 80 -13.38 -7.24 37.49
C HIS A 80 -14.06 -6.88 38.82
N PRO A 81 -15.25 -6.23 38.84
CA PRO A 81 -15.92 -5.81 40.07
C PRO A 81 -16.16 -6.93 41.10
N THR A 82 -16.08 -8.19 40.69
CA THR A 82 -16.30 -9.38 41.52
C THR A 82 -15.02 -10.06 42.02
N MET A 83 -13.83 -9.56 41.68
CA MET A 83 -12.57 -10.16 42.14
C MET A 83 -12.14 -9.62 43.51
N ARG A 84 -11.78 -10.54 44.41
CA ARG A 84 -11.18 -10.24 45.72
C ARG A 84 -9.91 -9.42 45.53
N SER A 85 -9.69 -8.45 46.42
CA SER A 85 -8.40 -7.75 46.56
C SER A 85 -7.27 -8.79 46.70
N VAL A 86 -6.39 -8.87 45.71
CA VAL A 86 -5.22 -9.75 45.73
C VAL A 86 -4.24 -9.21 46.77
N LEU A 87 -3.72 -10.08 47.64
CA LEU A 87 -2.76 -9.68 48.68
C LEU A 87 -1.39 -9.36 48.04
N LYS A 88 -0.63 -8.44 48.65
CA LYS A 88 0.66 -7.99 48.13
C LYS A 88 1.65 -9.14 47.97
N GLU A 89 1.60 -10.14 48.84
CA GLU A 89 2.47 -11.32 48.79
C GLU A 89 2.14 -12.19 47.56
N GLU A 90 0.85 -12.42 47.31
CA GLU A 90 0.29 -13.15 46.16
C GLU A 90 0.59 -12.42 44.84
N PHE A 91 0.62 -11.08 44.90
CA PHE A 91 1.07 -10.21 43.82
C PHE A 91 2.59 -10.38 43.59
N THR A 92 3.44 -10.47 44.61
CA THR A 92 4.90 -10.61 44.41
C THR A 92 5.36 -12.00 43.93
N GLU A 93 4.50 -13.00 43.87
CA GLU A 93 4.88 -14.33 43.37
C GLU A 93 5.25 -14.32 41.87
N LEU A 94 6.44 -14.84 41.55
CA LEU A 94 7.00 -14.96 40.20
C LEU A 94 6.09 -15.72 39.22
N SER A 95 5.23 -16.59 39.71
CA SER A 95 4.24 -17.38 38.95
C SER A 95 3.18 -16.52 38.24
N SER A 96 2.98 -15.27 38.66
CA SER A 96 1.97 -14.36 38.10
C SER A 96 2.58 -13.21 37.28
N LEU A 97 3.88 -13.26 36.97
CA LEU A 97 4.56 -12.32 36.08
C LEU A 97 4.55 -12.85 34.65
N ILE A 98 4.00 -12.06 33.72
CA ILE A 98 4.08 -12.33 32.28
C ILE A 98 5.48 -11.93 31.81
N ASP A 99 6.34 -12.91 31.59
CA ASP A 99 7.63 -12.69 30.95
C ASP A 99 7.40 -12.39 29.46
N MET A 100 7.42 -11.11 29.09
CA MET A 100 7.21 -10.66 27.71
C MET A 100 8.21 -11.26 26.71
N LEU A 101 9.39 -11.71 27.18
CA LEU A 101 10.37 -12.42 26.34
C LEU A 101 9.96 -13.88 26.07
N LYS A 102 9.15 -14.47 26.95
CA LYS A 102 8.61 -15.83 26.79
C LYS A 102 7.25 -15.83 26.10
N VAL A 103 6.43 -14.80 26.27
CA VAL A 103 5.06 -14.73 25.72
C VAL A 103 5.04 -14.53 24.20
N THR A 104 6.12 -14.05 23.61
CA THR A 104 6.21 -13.85 22.16
C THR A 104 7.57 -14.24 21.62
N ASP A 105 7.61 -15.18 20.67
CA ASP A 105 8.76 -15.35 19.76
C ASP A 105 8.82 -14.21 18.70
N THR A 106 8.40 -13.00 19.11
CA THR A 106 8.59 -11.78 18.33
C THR A 106 9.82 -11.10 18.89
N ARG A 107 10.97 -11.32 18.25
CA ARG A 107 12.15 -10.49 18.54
C ARG A 107 11.75 -9.02 18.46
N PRO A 108 12.21 -8.17 19.40
CA PRO A 108 11.98 -6.74 19.33
C PRO A 108 12.42 -6.23 17.95
N PRO A 109 11.80 -5.16 17.41
CA PRO A 109 12.25 -4.57 16.17
C PRO A 109 13.75 -4.28 16.25
N PRO A 110 14.48 -4.35 15.12
CA PRO A 110 15.91 -4.02 15.08
C PRO A 110 16.17 -2.69 15.81
N ALA A 111 17.17 -2.67 16.69
CA ALA A 111 17.46 -1.57 17.61
C ALA A 111 17.46 -0.19 16.92
N SER A 112 16.96 0.83 17.64
CA SER A 112 17.03 2.30 17.46
C SER A 112 17.51 2.89 16.11
N SER A 113 17.07 2.33 14.98
CA SER A 113 17.43 2.90 13.68
C SER A 113 16.78 4.26 13.50
N ARG A 114 17.56 5.21 12.97
CA ARG A 114 17.07 6.52 12.54
C ARG A 114 15.98 6.41 11.47
N ASP A 115 16.08 5.39 10.62
CA ASP A 115 15.09 5.10 9.57
C ASP A 115 14.33 3.82 9.90
N LYS A 116 13.21 3.99 10.62
CA LYS A 116 12.32 2.91 11.03
C LYS A 116 11.67 2.22 9.82
N VAL A 117 11.33 2.97 8.79
CA VAL A 117 10.69 2.46 7.57
C VAL A 117 11.66 1.54 6.83
N GLN A 118 12.90 1.97 6.66
CA GLN A 118 13.93 1.15 6.02
C GLN A 118 14.19 -0.15 6.80
N CYS A 119 14.27 -0.08 8.13
CA CYS A 119 14.43 -1.28 8.95
C CYS A 119 13.25 -2.24 8.83
N ASP A 120 12.02 -1.72 8.83
CA ASP A 120 10.84 -2.54 8.63
C ASP A 120 10.83 -3.20 7.25
N LEU A 121 11.20 -2.47 6.19
CA LEU A 121 11.32 -3.03 4.85
C LEU A 121 12.35 -4.17 4.81
N GLN A 122 13.52 -3.96 5.42
CA GLN A 122 14.61 -4.95 5.51
C GLN A 122 14.22 -6.22 6.27
N ASP A 123 13.22 -6.14 7.15
CA ASP A 123 12.73 -7.24 7.96
C ASP A 123 11.66 -8.11 7.27
N ILE A 124 11.13 -7.65 6.12
CA ILE A 124 10.09 -8.37 5.36
C ILE A 124 10.48 -9.83 5.09
N PRO A 125 11.66 -10.15 4.52
CA PRO A 125 11.99 -11.54 4.18
C PRO A 125 11.98 -12.47 5.39
N ARG A 126 12.48 -12.01 6.54
CA ARG A 126 12.51 -12.78 7.79
C ARG A 126 11.10 -13.07 8.29
N VAL A 127 10.22 -12.07 8.30
CA VAL A 127 8.82 -12.24 8.76
C VAL A 127 8.06 -13.19 7.84
N LEU A 128 8.23 -13.05 6.52
CA LEU A 128 7.60 -13.94 5.55
C LEU A 128 8.08 -15.39 5.70
N GLU A 129 9.39 -15.59 5.88
CA GLU A 129 9.94 -16.93 6.15
C GLU A 129 9.35 -17.52 7.43
N ARG A 130 9.18 -16.72 8.49
CA ARG A 130 8.57 -17.20 9.73
C ARG A 130 7.11 -17.60 9.55
N ILE A 131 6.32 -16.80 8.83
CA ILE A 131 4.95 -17.16 8.47
C ILE A 131 4.96 -18.50 7.71
N HIS A 132 5.81 -18.61 6.70
CA HIS A 132 5.89 -19.81 5.87
C HIS A 132 6.22 -21.07 6.69
N GLN A 133 7.19 -20.98 7.59
CA GLN A 133 7.56 -22.07 8.50
C GLN A 133 6.41 -22.50 9.42
N ASP A 134 5.65 -21.54 9.95
CA ASP A 134 4.46 -21.83 10.77
C ASP A 134 3.39 -22.56 9.97
N TRP A 135 3.14 -22.18 8.71
CA TRP A 135 2.19 -22.89 7.86
C TRP A 135 2.66 -24.28 7.41
N GLN A 136 3.97 -24.49 7.27
CA GLN A 136 4.55 -25.79 6.96
C GLN A 136 4.54 -26.75 8.15
N SER A 137 4.74 -26.24 9.37
CA SER A 137 4.73 -27.04 10.59
C SER A 137 3.33 -27.58 10.90
N PRO A 138 3.15 -28.89 11.17
CA PRO A 138 1.88 -29.43 11.67
C PRO A 138 1.42 -28.79 12.98
N GLU A 139 2.38 -28.41 13.83
CA GLU A 139 2.15 -27.78 15.13
C GLU A 139 2.00 -26.25 15.04
N GLY A 140 2.14 -25.69 13.84
CA GLY A 140 2.04 -24.26 13.61
C GLY A 140 0.69 -23.68 14.03
N LEU A 141 0.71 -22.53 14.69
CA LEU A 141 -0.46 -21.92 15.31
C LEU A 141 -1.47 -21.51 14.24
N ASN A 142 -1.02 -20.92 13.13
CA ASN A 142 -1.92 -20.56 12.03
C ASN A 142 -2.52 -21.79 11.36
N ARG A 143 -1.72 -22.84 11.17
CA ARG A 143 -2.20 -24.08 10.55
C ARG A 143 -3.26 -24.76 11.40
N ARG A 144 -3.08 -24.80 12.72
CA ARG A 144 -4.07 -25.32 13.67
C ARG A 144 -5.36 -24.50 13.67
N THR A 145 -5.24 -23.17 13.68
CA THR A 145 -6.40 -22.26 13.55
C THR A 145 -7.12 -22.46 12.21
N ALA A 146 -6.39 -22.63 11.11
CA ALA A 146 -6.95 -22.88 9.79
C ALA A 146 -7.66 -24.23 9.69
N ALA A 147 -7.15 -25.28 10.36
CA ALA A 147 -7.82 -26.57 10.43
C ALA A 147 -9.21 -26.46 11.10
N GLN A 148 -9.31 -25.67 12.16
CA GLN A 148 -10.59 -25.41 12.82
C GLN A 148 -11.53 -24.57 11.95
N LEU A 149 -11.02 -23.52 11.29
CA LEU A 149 -11.78 -22.74 10.32
C LEU A 149 -12.34 -23.64 9.20
N PHE A 150 -11.51 -24.52 8.65
CA PHE A 150 -11.92 -25.45 7.59
C PHE A 150 -12.98 -26.43 8.05
N SER A 151 -12.87 -27.00 9.26
CA SER A 151 -13.90 -27.89 9.81
C SER A 151 -15.27 -27.19 9.94
N MET A 152 -15.27 -25.91 10.31
CA MET A 152 -16.51 -25.11 10.32
C MET A 152 -17.06 -24.87 8.92
N LEU A 153 -16.20 -24.57 7.94
CA LEU A 153 -16.58 -24.42 6.54
C LEU A 153 -17.16 -25.73 5.98
N GLU A 154 -16.55 -26.87 6.29
CA GLU A 154 -17.02 -28.20 5.90
C GLU A 154 -18.41 -28.50 6.46
N THR A 155 -18.64 -28.14 7.73
CA THR A 155 -19.96 -28.26 8.37
C THR A 155 -20.99 -27.36 7.70
N LEU A 156 -20.62 -26.11 7.36
CA LEU A 156 -21.52 -25.16 6.69
C LEU A 156 -21.91 -25.64 5.29
N VAL A 157 -20.94 -26.06 4.48
CA VAL A 157 -21.19 -26.55 3.12
C VAL A 157 -21.99 -27.85 3.13
N SER A 158 -21.71 -28.76 4.07
CA SER A 158 -22.38 -30.07 4.13
C SER A 158 -23.80 -29.98 4.69
N SER A 159 -24.08 -28.95 5.48
CA SER A 159 -25.45 -28.69 5.93
C SER A 159 -26.25 -28.09 4.79
N GLU A 160 -26.90 -28.94 3.99
CA GLU A 160 -27.95 -28.51 3.07
C GLU A 160 -29.02 -27.74 3.87
N GLY A 161 -28.95 -26.43 3.84
CA GLY A 161 -30.00 -25.60 4.37
C GLY A 161 -31.03 -25.37 3.28
N GLU A 162 -32.28 -25.74 3.52
CA GLU A 162 -33.48 -25.19 2.85
C GLU A 162 -33.63 -23.66 3.06
N GLY A 163 -32.59 -22.98 3.55
CA GLY A 163 -32.55 -21.57 3.87
C GLY A 163 -32.36 -20.71 2.63
N GLY A 164 -33.28 -19.77 2.42
CA GLY A 164 -33.24 -18.82 1.31
C GLY A 164 -31.92 -18.03 1.23
N ARG A 165 -31.65 -17.50 0.02
CA ARG A 165 -30.46 -16.77 -0.49
C ARG A 165 -29.91 -15.58 0.35
N LEU A 166 -30.30 -15.39 1.62
CA LEU A 166 -30.01 -14.19 2.42
C LEU A 166 -28.99 -14.39 3.55
N GLU A 167 -28.51 -15.61 3.81
CA GLU A 167 -27.47 -15.84 4.83
C GLU A 167 -26.06 -15.51 4.29
N VAL A 168 -25.17 -15.03 5.16
CA VAL A 168 -23.74 -14.85 4.84
C VAL A 168 -22.95 -15.99 5.48
N ASP A 169 -22.16 -16.70 4.68
CA ASP A 169 -21.38 -17.84 5.18
C ASP A 169 -20.08 -17.39 5.83
N VAL A 170 -19.36 -16.48 5.16
CA VAL A 170 -18.08 -15.93 5.63
C VAL A 170 -18.13 -14.42 5.59
N PHE A 171 -17.78 -13.80 6.71
CA PHE A 171 -17.79 -12.37 6.88
C PHE A 171 -16.40 -11.86 7.29
N VAL A 172 -15.83 -10.96 6.50
CA VAL A 172 -14.52 -10.37 6.74
C VAL A 172 -14.69 -8.92 7.16
N THR A 173 -14.02 -8.50 8.22
CA THR A 173 -14.13 -7.11 8.70
C THR A 173 -12.81 -6.53 9.16
N GLY A 174 -12.66 -5.21 9.01
CA GLY A 174 -11.45 -4.47 9.36
C GLY A 174 -11.63 -2.98 9.08
N VAL A 175 -10.54 -2.22 9.15
CA VAL A 175 -10.51 -0.78 8.82
C VAL A 175 -9.26 -0.49 7.98
N GLU A 176 -9.37 0.47 7.06
CA GLU A 176 -8.28 0.93 6.17
C GLU A 176 -7.50 -0.24 5.55
N ALA A 177 -6.17 -0.27 5.72
CA ALA A 177 -5.27 -1.28 5.18
C ALA A 177 -5.71 -2.72 5.50
N SER A 178 -6.19 -2.97 6.72
CA SER A 178 -6.68 -4.29 7.11
C SER A 178 -8.00 -4.65 6.41
N LEU A 179 -8.86 -3.67 6.15
CA LEU A 179 -10.07 -3.89 5.37
C LEU A 179 -9.76 -4.17 3.90
N TRP A 180 -8.90 -3.36 3.27
CA TRP A 180 -8.57 -3.52 1.84
C TRP A 180 -7.92 -4.88 1.54
N LEU A 181 -7.05 -5.35 2.44
CA LEU A 181 -6.52 -6.71 2.39
C LEU A 181 -7.60 -7.77 2.62
N GLY A 182 -8.53 -7.52 3.55
CA GLY A 182 -9.66 -8.39 3.82
C GLY A 182 -10.65 -8.48 2.65
N GLU A 183 -10.88 -7.39 1.93
CA GLU A 183 -11.72 -7.33 0.72
C GLU A 183 -11.10 -8.16 -0.41
N GLN A 184 -9.79 -8.04 -0.63
CA GLN A 184 -9.08 -8.87 -1.59
C GLN A 184 -9.17 -10.37 -1.21
N PHE A 185 -8.88 -10.71 0.06
CA PHE A 185 -9.01 -12.08 0.54
C PHE A 185 -10.44 -12.63 0.40
N ALA A 186 -11.45 -11.82 0.70
CA ALA A 186 -12.86 -12.19 0.53
C ALA A 186 -13.21 -12.48 -0.93
N SER A 187 -12.72 -11.65 -1.86
CA SER A 187 -12.89 -11.85 -3.31
C SER A 187 -12.21 -13.15 -3.77
N ASP A 188 -11.01 -13.43 -3.29
CA ASP A 188 -10.26 -14.64 -3.64
C ASP A 188 -10.92 -15.90 -3.04
N LEU A 189 -11.43 -15.80 -1.81
CA LEU A 189 -12.17 -16.87 -1.15
C LEU A 189 -13.51 -17.17 -1.87
N GLN A 190 -14.22 -16.12 -2.30
CA GLN A 190 -15.44 -16.25 -3.10
C GLN A 190 -15.17 -16.92 -4.45
N SER A 191 -14.01 -16.64 -5.04
CA SER A 191 -13.58 -17.28 -6.29
C SER A 191 -13.19 -18.76 -6.07
N LEU A 192 -12.60 -19.06 -4.92
CA LEU A 192 -12.25 -20.43 -4.51
C LEU A 192 -13.48 -21.27 -4.18
N PHE A 193 -14.48 -20.68 -3.53
CA PHE A 193 -15.73 -21.33 -3.11
C PHE A 193 -16.96 -20.58 -3.67
N PRO A 194 -17.30 -20.74 -4.96
CA PRO A 194 -18.38 -20.03 -5.61
C PRO A 194 -19.76 -20.20 -4.97
N SER A 195 -20.00 -21.32 -4.28
CA SER A 195 -21.28 -21.56 -3.60
C SER A 195 -21.41 -20.83 -2.26
N LEU A 196 -20.31 -20.40 -1.64
CA LEU A 196 -20.35 -19.64 -0.40
C LEU A 196 -20.68 -18.19 -0.70
N ARG A 197 -21.40 -17.52 0.21
CA ARG A 197 -21.55 -16.06 0.19
C ARG A 197 -20.53 -15.42 1.12
N VAL A 198 -19.49 -14.85 0.52
CA VAL A 198 -18.42 -14.14 1.23
C VAL A 198 -18.65 -12.64 1.16
N VAL A 199 -18.66 -11.95 2.30
CA VAL A 199 -18.88 -10.50 2.38
C VAL A 199 -17.76 -9.86 3.18
N ALA A 200 -17.18 -8.78 2.65
CA ALA A 200 -16.26 -7.91 3.38
C ALA A 200 -16.92 -6.57 3.70
N LEU A 201 -16.78 -6.09 4.94
CA LEU A 201 -17.37 -4.82 5.37
C LEU A 201 -16.51 -4.12 6.43
N SER A 202 -16.43 -2.79 6.36
CA SER A 202 -15.76 -1.98 7.37
C SER A 202 -16.34 -2.21 8.78
N ALA A 203 -15.47 -2.34 9.77
CA ALA A 203 -15.87 -2.52 11.16
C ALA A 203 -16.73 -1.37 11.70
N ASN A 204 -16.53 -0.14 11.19
CA ASN A 204 -17.39 1.00 11.52
C ASN A 204 -18.85 0.77 11.11
N LYS A 205 -19.07 0.17 9.94
CA LYS A 205 -20.42 -0.16 9.47
C LYS A 205 -21.02 -1.32 10.28
N VAL A 206 -20.19 -2.30 10.67
CA VAL A 206 -20.62 -3.41 11.52
C VAL A 206 -21.13 -2.91 12.86
N ILE A 207 -20.39 -2.02 13.52
CA ILE A 207 -20.82 -1.40 14.78
C ILE A 207 -22.11 -0.64 14.56
N GLY A 208 -22.20 0.20 13.52
CA GLY A 208 -23.43 0.96 13.27
C GLY A 208 -24.67 0.07 13.08
N VAL A 209 -24.53 -1.12 12.50
CA VAL A 209 -25.64 -2.06 12.31
C VAL A 209 -25.92 -2.92 13.55
N LEU A 210 -24.89 -3.36 14.27
CA LEU A 210 -25.02 -4.28 15.41
C LEU A 210 -25.15 -3.57 16.77
N SER A 211 -24.78 -2.30 16.87
CA SER A 211 -24.83 -1.51 18.11
C SER A 211 -26.05 -0.58 18.17
N ASN A 212 -26.93 -0.62 17.16
CA ASN A 212 -28.15 0.19 17.09
C ASN A 212 -29.28 -0.37 17.97
N ASP A 213 -29.00 -0.72 19.22
CA ASP A 213 -30.03 -1.05 20.22
C ASP A 213 -30.86 0.19 20.62
N ARG A 214 -30.41 1.39 20.26
CA ARG A 214 -30.97 2.68 20.72
C ARG A 214 -31.82 3.43 19.68
N GLY A 215 -32.22 2.82 18.56
CA GLY A 215 -33.06 3.49 17.57
C GLY A 215 -33.73 2.56 16.55
N THR A 216 -34.92 2.95 16.08
CA THR A 216 -35.72 2.21 15.08
C THR A 216 -35.37 2.57 13.63
N ALA A 217 -34.57 3.62 13.41
CA ALA A 217 -34.17 4.04 12.08
C ALA A 217 -33.03 3.15 11.56
N PRO A 218 -33.22 2.42 10.44
CA PRO A 218 -32.13 1.66 9.83
C PRO A 218 -31.05 2.63 9.34
N MET A 219 -29.79 2.21 9.39
CA MET A 219 -28.71 2.98 8.77
C MET A 219 -28.99 3.16 7.27
N THR A 220 -29.09 4.41 6.81
CA THR A 220 -29.26 4.73 5.39
C THR A 220 -27.93 4.66 4.64
N GLY A 221 -27.96 4.30 3.36
CA GLY A 221 -26.78 4.29 2.48
C GLY A 221 -26.03 2.96 2.42
N PHE A 222 -26.53 1.91 3.09
CA PHE A 222 -25.95 0.57 3.03
C PHE A 222 -27.03 -0.49 2.85
N SER A 223 -26.77 -1.48 1.99
CA SER A 223 -27.63 -2.65 1.80
C SER A 223 -27.50 -3.69 2.92
N PHE A 224 -26.52 -3.53 3.81
CA PHE A 224 -26.28 -4.44 4.94
C PHE A 224 -27.06 -3.98 6.17
N SER A 225 -28.05 -4.78 6.57
CA SER A 225 -28.87 -4.56 7.77
C SER A 225 -29.37 -5.92 8.30
N SER A 226 -29.85 -5.96 9.53
CA SER A 226 -30.48 -7.16 10.11
C SER A 226 -31.70 -7.64 9.32
N LEU A 227 -32.33 -6.77 8.52
CA LEU A 227 -33.47 -7.10 7.66
C LEU A 227 -33.04 -7.75 6.34
N THR A 228 -31.82 -7.49 5.87
CA THR A 228 -31.35 -7.92 4.55
C THR A 228 -30.30 -9.02 4.62
N VAL A 229 -29.71 -9.25 5.80
CA VAL A 229 -28.65 -10.23 6.02
C VAL A 229 -28.83 -10.95 7.36
N SER A 230 -28.87 -12.28 7.30
CA SER A 230 -28.78 -13.15 8.49
C SER A 230 -27.32 -13.49 8.78
N LEU A 231 -26.91 -13.34 10.05
CA LEU A 231 -25.58 -13.75 10.52
C LEU A 231 -25.59 -15.08 11.30
N LYS A 232 -26.73 -15.76 11.45
CA LYS A 232 -26.90 -16.88 12.41
C LYS A 232 -25.85 -17.98 12.30
N ARG A 233 -25.36 -18.25 11.09
CA ARG A 233 -24.41 -19.34 10.81
C ARG A 233 -23.03 -18.83 10.36
N THR A 234 -22.82 -17.52 10.34
CA THR A 234 -21.65 -16.89 9.75
C THR A 234 -20.35 -17.21 10.50
N ILE A 235 -19.28 -17.45 9.73
CA ILE A 235 -17.90 -17.46 10.21
C ILE A 235 -17.31 -16.06 9.99
N VAL A 236 -16.73 -15.48 11.04
CA VAL A 236 -16.15 -14.12 10.98
C VAL A 236 -14.64 -14.19 10.99
N ILE A 237 -14.00 -13.40 10.14
CA ILE A 237 -12.55 -13.13 10.19
C ILE A 237 -12.37 -11.61 10.37
N ALA A 238 -11.99 -11.18 11.57
CA ALA A 238 -11.69 -9.79 11.87
C ALA A 238 -10.18 -9.51 11.75
N VAL A 239 -9.81 -8.58 10.87
CA VAL A 239 -8.41 -8.29 10.53
C VAL A 239 -7.99 -6.96 11.17
N SER A 240 -6.93 -7.01 12.00
CA SER A 240 -6.24 -5.82 12.49
C SER A 240 -4.82 -6.17 12.90
N HIS A 241 -3.82 -5.60 12.22
CA HIS A 241 -2.42 -5.84 12.58
C HIS A 241 -2.13 -5.47 14.04
N SER A 242 -2.61 -4.31 14.51
CA SER A 242 -2.38 -3.89 15.90
C SER A 242 -3.13 -4.78 16.92
N GLY A 243 -4.23 -5.41 16.50
CA GLY A 243 -5.17 -6.10 17.38
C GLY A 243 -5.81 -5.18 18.42
N GLN A 244 -5.73 -3.86 18.23
CA GLN A 244 -6.23 -2.83 19.16
C GLN A 244 -7.02 -1.72 18.45
N THR A 245 -7.17 -1.78 17.12
CA THR A 245 -7.96 -0.81 16.36
C THR A 245 -9.39 -0.77 16.91
N PHE A 246 -9.77 0.35 17.52
CA PHE A 246 -10.98 0.47 18.33
C PHE A 246 -12.25 -0.02 17.62
N PRO A 247 -12.55 0.40 16.36
CA PRO A 247 -13.73 -0.12 15.66
C PRO A 247 -13.67 -1.63 15.39
N THR A 248 -12.51 -2.17 14.99
CA THR A 248 -12.38 -3.60 14.72
C THR A 248 -12.54 -4.42 16.01
N LEU A 249 -11.99 -3.95 17.13
CA LEU A 249 -12.14 -4.58 18.42
C LEU A 249 -13.60 -4.59 18.89
N HIS A 250 -14.30 -3.46 18.78
CA HIS A 250 -15.71 -3.35 19.16
C HIS A 250 -16.61 -4.24 18.29
N ALA A 251 -16.39 -4.23 16.96
CA ALA A 251 -17.07 -5.14 16.05
C ALA A 251 -16.81 -6.61 16.42
N THR A 252 -15.57 -6.94 16.81
CA THR A 252 -15.19 -8.30 17.25
C THR A 252 -15.97 -8.71 18.50
N HIS A 253 -16.07 -7.85 19.51
CA HIS A 253 -16.87 -8.12 20.72
C HIS A 253 -18.36 -8.30 20.40
N ALA A 254 -18.95 -7.42 19.59
CA ALA A 254 -20.35 -7.52 19.19
C ALA A 254 -20.63 -8.83 18.44
N LEU A 255 -19.81 -9.16 17.44
CA LEU A 255 -19.92 -10.40 16.67
C LEU A 255 -19.68 -11.63 17.55
N ARG A 256 -18.77 -11.57 18.52
CA ARG A 256 -18.49 -12.68 19.45
C ARG A 256 -19.68 -12.99 20.35
N ARG A 257 -20.41 -11.97 20.81
CA ARG A 257 -21.64 -12.14 21.61
C ARG A 257 -22.74 -12.85 20.81
N ILE A 258 -22.85 -12.56 19.51
CA ILE A 258 -23.88 -13.12 18.63
C ILE A 258 -23.50 -14.52 18.12
N LEU A 259 -22.26 -14.70 17.67
CA LEU A 259 -21.84 -15.88 16.89
C LEU A 259 -21.04 -16.90 17.70
N GLY A 260 -20.73 -16.58 18.95
CA GLY A 260 -19.94 -17.46 19.80
C GLY A 260 -18.61 -17.81 19.14
N ASN A 261 -18.27 -19.08 19.12
CA ASN A 261 -16.93 -19.56 18.74
C ASN A 261 -16.63 -19.45 17.23
N ARG A 262 -17.47 -18.81 16.41
CA ARG A 262 -17.27 -18.67 14.96
C ARG A 262 -16.46 -17.42 14.56
N VAL A 263 -15.95 -16.67 15.54
CA VAL A 263 -15.16 -15.46 15.30
C VAL A 263 -13.67 -15.76 15.39
N PHE A 264 -12.97 -15.48 14.30
CA PHE A 264 -11.52 -15.57 14.16
C PHE A 264 -10.94 -14.15 14.03
N VAL A 265 -9.71 -13.96 14.49
CA VAL A 265 -8.98 -12.70 14.36
C VAL A 265 -7.64 -12.90 13.69
N LEU A 266 -7.18 -11.95 12.88
CA LEU A 266 -5.81 -11.90 12.35
C LEU A 266 -5.10 -10.68 12.93
N THR A 267 -4.04 -10.94 13.71
CA THR A 267 -3.29 -9.91 14.46
C THR A 267 -1.78 -10.07 14.31
N GLY A 268 -1.04 -9.00 14.62
CA GLY A 268 0.43 -9.01 14.62
C GLY A 268 1.07 -9.80 15.76
N SER A 269 0.32 -9.97 16.86
CA SER A 269 0.75 -10.66 18.09
C SER A 269 -0.41 -11.44 18.73
N VAL A 270 -0.08 -12.52 19.47
CA VAL A 270 -1.05 -13.27 20.30
C VAL A 270 -1.55 -12.39 21.44
N ASP A 271 -0.67 -11.57 22.01
CA ASP A 271 -0.99 -10.67 23.10
C ASP A 271 -1.59 -9.37 22.56
N SER A 272 -2.86 -9.44 22.15
CA SER A 272 -3.61 -8.29 21.68
C SER A 272 -5.02 -8.29 22.24
N LYS A 273 -5.63 -7.11 22.35
CA LYS A 273 -7.02 -6.98 22.84
C LYS A 273 -8.00 -7.79 21.98
N MET A 274 -7.78 -7.87 20.67
CA MET A 274 -8.59 -8.69 19.77
C MET A 274 -8.40 -10.20 19.98
N ALA A 275 -7.18 -10.66 20.25
CA ALA A 275 -6.93 -12.05 20.61
C ALA A 275 -7.63 -12.41 21.94
N ALA A 276 -7.53 -11.53 22.93
CA ALA A 276 -8.26 -11.67 24.19
C ALA A 276 -9.78 -11.70 23.97
N ALA A 277 -10.31 -10.88 23.04
CA ALA A 277 -11.74 -10.84 22.70
C ALA A 277 -12.28 -12.17 22.15
N VAL A 278 -11.44 -12.99 21.50
CA VAL A 278 -11.83 -14.33 21.05
C VAL A 278 -11.52 -15.44 22.08
N GLY A 279 -11.00 -15.07 23.25
CA GLY A 279 -10.74 -15.95 24.39
C GLY A 279 -9.29 -16.41 24.54
N GLN A 280 -8.38 -15.94 23.69
CA GLN A 280 -6.96 -16.28 23.81
C GLN A 280 -6.36 -15.59 25.03
N LYS A 281 -5.71 -16.39 25.88
CA LYS A 281 -5.04 -15.92 27.08
C LYS A 281 -3.57 -15.58 26.76
N PRO A 282 -3.02 -14.47 27.30
CA PRO A 282 -1.66 -14.04 26.99
C PRO A 282 -0.57 -14.83 27.71
N GLN A 283 -0.90 -15.63 28.73
CA GLN A 283 0.11 -16.41 29.47
C GLN A 283 0.72 -17.49 28.56
N HIS A 284 2.04 -17.67 28.64
CA HIS A 284 2.81 -18.60 27.79
C HIS A 284 2.24 -20.04 27.75
N ASP A 285 1.82 -20.57 28.90
CA ASP A 285 1.32 -21.95 29.01
C ASP A 285 -0.19 -22.05 28.74
N SER A 286 -0.82 -20.97 28.30
CA SER A 286 -2.24 -20.99 27.98
C SER A 286 -2.52 -21.88 26.78
N PRO A 287 -3.53 -22.77 26.85
CA PRO A 287 -3.89 -23.59 25.71
C PRO A 287 -4.30 -22.70 24.53
N TRP A 288 -3.84 -23.07 23.34
CA TRP A 288 -4.19 -22.37 22.11
C TRP A 288 -5.68 -22.53 21.81
N VAL A 289 -6.40 -21.42 21.70
CA VAL A 289 -7.86 -21.43 21.47
C VAL A 289 -8.23 -21.74 20.02
N GLY A 290 -7.29 -21.62 19.07
CA GLY A 290 -7.54 -21.92 17.66
C GLY A 290 -8.44 -20.91 16.94
N ARG A 291 -8.43 -19.65 17.41
CA ARG A 291 -9.21 -18.53 16.85
C ARG A 291 -8.38 -17.31 16.46
N VAL A 292 -7.07 -17.37 16.65
CA VAL A 292 -6.16 -16.28 16.36
C VAL A 292 -5.26 -16.72 15.21
N PHE A 293 -5.14 -15.88 14.19
CA PHE A 293 -4.09 -15.96 13.19
C PHE A 293 -3.05 -14.90 13.50
N GLN A 294 -1.79 -15.23 13.28
CA GLN A 294 -0.64 -14.38 13.54
C GLN A 294 0.12 -14.07 12.25
N THR A 295 0.54 -12.82 12.12
CA THR A 295 1.48 -12.41 11.06
C THR A 295 2.95 -12.53 11.48
N PHE A 296 3.23 -12.82 12.76
CA PHE A 296 4.58 -12.84 13.36
C PHE A 296 5.39 -11.54 13.15
N CYS A 297 4.74 -10.48 12.70
CA CYS A 297 5.36 -9.19 12.49
C CYS A 297 5.62 -8.47 13.82
N GLY A 298 4.89 -8.81 14.88
CA GLY A 298 5.04 -8.15 16.18
C GLY A 298 4.76 -6.64 16.10
N TRP A 299 5.32 -5.92 17.06
CA TRP A 299 5.16 -4.47 17.13
C TRP A 299 6.05 -3.74 16.11
N ARG A 300 5.50 -2.67 15.51
CA ARG A 300 6.19 -1.82 14.52
C ARG A 300 6.03 -0.34 14.88
N PRO A 301 7.14 0.40 15.06
CA PRO A 301 7.10 1.81 15.44
C PRO A 301 6.88 2.78 14.27
N SER A 302 6.99 2.31 13.03
CA SER A 302 6.73 3.13 11.84
C SER A 302 5.23 3.40 11.70
N GLU A 303 4.87 4.67 11.53
CA GLU A 303 3.48 5.04 11.21
C GLU A 303 3.09 4.62 9.78
N ALA A 304 4.02 4.73 8.84
CA ALA A 304 3.83 4.22 7.49
C ALA A 304 3.90 2.68 7.52
N LEU A 305 2.80 2.03 7.11
CA LEU A 305 2.66 0.58 7.14
C LEU A 305 3.53 -0.07 6.05
N THR A 306 4.43 -0.97 6.47
CA THR A 306 5.43 -1.64 5.62
C THR A 306 5.28 -3.15 5.74
N VAL A 307 6.09 -3.79 6.59
CA VAL A 307 6.11 -5.23 6.82
C VAL A 307 4.81 -5.76 7.40
N SER A 308 4.10 -4.96 8.19
CA SER A 308 2.77 -5.30 8.72
C SER A 308 1.76 -5.60 7.62
N THR A 309 1.75 -4.80 6.56
CA THR A 309 0.88 -4.99 5.38
C THR A 309 1.25 -6.25 4.62
N VAL A 310 2.55 -6.42 4.33
CA VAL A 310 3.05 -7.55 3.52
C VAL A 310 2.86 -8.88 4.27
N ALA A 311 3.11 -8.89 5.58
CA ALA A 311 2.91 -10.03 6.45
C ALA A 311 1.42 -10.40 6.56
N CYS A 312 0.54 -9.40 6.74
CA CYS A 312 -0.91 -9.63 6.77
C CYS A 312 -1.43 -10.22 5.45
N HIS A 313 -1.01 -9.67 4.30
CA HIS A 313 -1.36 -10.19 2.99
C HIS A 313 -0.88 -11.64 2.83
N HIS A 314 0.39 -11.92 3.16
CA HIS A 314 0.95 -13.27 3.02
C HIS A 314 0.28 -14.30 3.94
N SER A 315 -0.04 -13.95 5.20
CA SER A 315 -0.81 -14.82 6.09
C SER A 315 -2.19 -15.17 5.52
N LEU A 316 -2.88 -14.22 4.88
CA LEU A 316 -4.16 -14.46 4.21
C LEU A 316 -4.00 -15.33 2.95
N SER A 317 -2.92 -15.13 2.18
CA SER A 317 -2.60 -15.97 1.02
C SER A 317 -2.31 -17.41 1.44
N GLU A 318 -1.51 -17.63 2.49
CA GLU A 318 -1.23 -18.97 3.03
C GLU A 318 -2.51 -19.65 3.56
N LEU A 319 -3.39 -18.88 4.23
CA LEU A 319 -4.71 -19.37 4.63
C LEU A 319 -5.52 -19.84 3.42
N LEU A 320 -5.60 -19.04 2.36
CA LEU A 320 -6.32 -19.41 1.14
C LEU A 320 -5.76 -20.70 0.52
N LEU A 321 -4.42 -20.84 0.43
CA LEU A 321 -3.76 -22.04 -0.12
C LEU A 321 -3.92 -23.27 0.78
N TYR A 322 -4.02 -23.07 2.09
CA TYR A 322 -4.36 -24.14 3.03
C TYR A 322 -5.80 -24.62 2.79
N LEU A 323 -6.76 -23.70 2.71
CA LEU A 323 -8.17 -24.03 2.46
C LEU A 323 -8.36 -24.70 1.09
N ALA A 324 -7.72 -24.21 0.04
CA ALA A 324 -7.77 -24.81 -1.29
C ALA A 324 -7.29 -26.26 -1.29
N LYS A 325 -6.18 -26.55 -0.60
CA LYS A 325 -5.64 -27.91 -0.48
C LYS A 325 -6.55 -28.84 0.29
N ARG A 326 -7.10 -28.36 1.41
CA ARG A 326 -8.03 -29.14 2.22
C ARG A 326 -9.30 -29.43 1.43
N ALA A 327 -9.83 -28.44 0.73
CA ALA A 327 -11.00 -28.58 -0.11
C ALA A 327 -10.78 -29.55 -1.28
N ALA A 328 -9.62 -29.49 -1.94
CA ALA A 328 -9.29 -30.40 -3.03
C ALA A 328 -9.16 -31.86 -2.56
N ALA A 329 -8.65 -32.06 -1.33
CA ALA A 329 -8.55 -33.36 -0.68
C ALA A 329 -9.86 -33.84 0.00
N SER A 330 -10.90 -33.01 0.07
CA SER A 330 -12.19 -33.36 0.69
C SER A 330 -13.03 -34.27 -0.24
N PRO A 331 -14.03 -34.98 0.31
CA PRO A 331 -14.91 -35.84 -0.47
C PRO A 331 -15.56 -35.13 -1.67
N ALA A 332 -15.90 -35.88 -2.72
CA ALA A 332 -16.53 -35.33 -3.93
C ALA A 332 -17.84 -34.57 -3.65
N SER A 333 -18.60 -35.01 -2.63
CA SER A 333 -19.81 -34.33 -2.18
C SER A 333 -19.53 -32.90 -1.71
N PHE A 334 -18.52 -32.70 -0.85
CA PHE A 334 -18.10 -31.37 -0.39
C PHE A 334 -17.63 -30.51 -1.57
N ARG A 335 -16.78 -31.05 -2.45
CA ARG A 335 -16.25 -30.30 -3.61
C ARG A 335 -17.37 -29.79 -4.51
N SER A 336 -18.36 -30.64 -4.78
CA SER A 336 -19.53 -30.26 -5.57
C SER A 336 -20.39 -29.22 -4.86
N ALA A 337 -20.69 -29.41 -3.58
CA ALA A 337 -21.50 -28.49 -2.79
C ALA A 337 -20.84 -27.10 -2.65
N ALA A 338 -19.52 -27.05 -2.46
CA ALA A 338 -18.75 -25.81 -2.36
C ALA A 338 -18.55 -25.10 -3.72
N GLY A 339 -18.88 -25.77 -4.84
CA GLY A 339 -18.68 -25.26 -6.19
C GLY A 339 -17.21 -25.18 -6.61
N LEU A 340 -16.33 -25.98 -5.99
CA LEU A 340 -14.89 -25.91 -6.19
C LEU A 340 -14.53 -26.26 -7.65
N LYS A 341 -13.84 -25.34 -8.33
CA LYS A 341 -13.40 -25.51 -9.74
C LYS A 341 -11.92 -25.87 -9.87
N LEU A 342 -11.15 -25.77 -8.79
CA LEU A 342 -9.71 -26.03 -8.83
C LEU A 342 -9.41 -27.51 -8.79
N SER A 343 -8.49 -27.95 -9.65
CA SER A 343 -7.88 -29.27 -9.60
C SER A 343 -6.72 -29.34 -8.58
N ASP A 344 -6.31 -30.54 -8.21
CA ASP A 344 -5.14 -30.75 -7.34
C ASP A 344 -3.86 -30.15 -7.96
N ASN A 345 -3.75 -30.21 -9.29
CA ASN A 345 -2.63 -29.63 -10.03
C ASN A 345 -2.63 -28.11 -9.93
N ASP A 346 -3.79 -27.45 -10.01
CA ASP A 346 -3.90 -26.00 -9.85
C ASP A 346 -3.44 -25.57 -8.45
N VAL A 347 -3.85 -26.32 -7.42
CA VAL A 347 -3.44 -26.04 -6.04
C VAL A 347 -1.94 -26.27 -5.84
N ALA A 348 -1.38 -27.32 -6.44
CA ALA A 348 0.06 -27.58 -6.41
C ALA A 348 0.87 -26.47 -7.11
N ASP A 349 0.38 -25.98 -8.25
CA ASP A 349 0.98 -24.89 -9.00
C ASP A 349 0.94 -23.57 -8.22
N LEU A 350 -0.20 -23.23 -7.63
CA LEU A 350 -0.33 -22.05 -6.76
C LEU A 350 0.62 -22.11 -5.55
N ARG A 351 0.77 -23.30 -4.94
CA ARG A 351 1.75 -23.53 -3.86
C ARG A 351 3.18 -23.32 -4.33
N ARG A 352 3.54 -23.86 -5.51
CA ARG A 352 4.88 -23.71 -6.09
C ARG A 352 5.21 -22.23 -6.31
N LEU A 353 4.24 -21.45 -6.80
CA LEU A 353 4.39 -20.00 -6.95
C LEU A 353 4.58 -19.31 -5.59
N ASN A 354 3.74 -19.62 -4.60
CA ASN A 354 3.82 -19.00 -3.28
C ASN A 354 5.12 -19.33 -2.52
N ALA A 355 5.68 -20.53 -2.70
CA ALA A 355 6.96 -20.93 -2.08
C ALA A 355 8.16 -20.03 -2.48
N THR A 356 8.03 -19.29 -3.58
CA THR A 356 9.09 -18.39 -4.09
C THR A 356 8.95 -16.94 -3.62
N VAL A 357 7.90 -16.63 -2.85
CA VAL A 357 7.62 -15.26 -2.37
C VAL A 357 8.74 -14.74 -1.46
N VAL A 358 9.28 -15.57 -0.56
CA VAL A 358 10.35 -15.18 0.37
C VAL A 358 11.64 -14.78 -0.36
N SER A 359 12.08 -15.60 -1.33
CA SER A 359 13.28 -15.31 -2.11
C SER A 359 13.11 -14.07 -2.99
N THR A 360 11.90 -13.83 -3.48
CA THR A 360 11.58 -12.64 -4.28
C THR A 360 11.54 -11.39 -3.43
N ALA A 361 10.89 -11.44 -2.28
CA ALA A 361 10.92 -10.34 -1.30
C ALA A 361 12.36 -9.99 -0.93
N SER A 362 13.23 -11.00 -0.73
CA SER A 362 14.65 -10.81 -0.49
C SER A 362 15.34 -10.04 -1.62
N SER A 363 15.08 -10.40 -2.88
CA SER A 363 15.65 -9.71 -4.05
C SER A 363 15.17 -8.26 -4.21
N LEU A 364 13.92 -7.96 -3.84
CA LEU A 364 13.34 -6.62 -3.94
C LEU A 364 13.82 -5.70 -2.81
N VAL A 365 13.91 -6.24 -1.59
CA VAL A 365 14.33 -5.50 -0.40
C VAL A 365 15.86 -5.41 -0.28
N GLY A 366 16.59 -6.37 -0.85
CA GLY A 366 18.05 -6.40 -0.85
C GLY A 366 18.68 -7.01 0.40
N THR A 367 17.89 -7.67 1.26
CA THR A 367 18.31 -8.42 2.46
C THR A 367 17.83 -9.87 2.41
N ASP A 368 18.55 -10.78 3.07
CA ASP A 368 18.13 -12.18 3.24
C ASP A 368 17.20 -12.36 4.45
N THR A 369 16.75 -13.59 4.70
CA THR A 369 15.90 -13.95 5.85
C THR A 369 16.58 -13.78 7.21
N ARG A 370 17.91 -13.57 7.24
CA ARG A 370 18.68 -13.26 8.46
C ARG A 370 18.87 -11.75 8.64
N GLY A 371 18.34 -10.93 7.74
CA GLY A 371 18.54 -9.48 7.73
C GLY A 371 19.90 -9.05 7.17
N LEU A 372 20.68 -9.97 6.59
CA LEU A 372 21.99 -9.66 6.02
C LEU A 372 21.84 -9.12 4.60
N PRO A 373 22.67 -8.16 4.19
CA PRO A 373 22.65 -7.62 2.84
C PRO A 373 22.94 -8.70 1.77
N LEU A 374 22.10 -8.79 0.73
CA LEU A 374 22.36 -9.69 -0.39
C LEU A 374 23.59 -9.28 -1.22
N PRO A 375 24.30 -10.24 -1.85
CA PRO A 375 25.38 -9.95 -2.78
C PRO A 375 24.93 -9.07 -3.96
N PRO A 376 25.83 -8.25 -4.55
CA PRO A 376 25.49 -7.32 -5.63
C PRO A 376 24.75 -7.95 -6.81
N ASN A 377 25.11 -9.18 -7.19
CA ASN A 377 24.51 -9.90 -8.30
C ASN A 377 23.02 -10.24 -8.08
N GLN A 378 22.61 -10.46 -6.83
CA GLN A 378 21.23 -10.79 -6.44
C GLN A 378 20.41 -9.54 -6.06
N ARG A 379 21.08 -8.42 -5.83
CA ARG A 379 20.50 -7.12 -5.43
C ARG A 379 20.13 -6.23 -6.63
N LYS A 380 20.24 -6.70 -7.87
CA LYS A 380 19.99 -5.88 -9.07
C LYS A 380 18.62 -5.20 -9.06
N ASN A 381 17.56 -5.94 -8.67
CA ASN A 381 16.19 -5.41 -8.61
C ASN A 381 16.05 -4.32 -7.55
N HIS A 382 16.51 -4.59 -6.32
CA HIS A 382 16.57 -3.61 -5.25
C HIS A 382 17.33 -2.34 -5.66
N MET A 383 18.54 -2.48 -6.24
CA MET A 383 19.33 -1.33 -6.69
C MET A 383 18.62 -0.53 -7.78
N SER A 384 17.92 -1.20 -8.70
CA SER A 384 17.11 -0.54 -9.72
C SER A 384 15.98 0.28 -9.09
N LEU A 385 15.22 -0.32 -8.16
CA LEU A 385 14.15 0.36 -7.42
C LEU A 385 14.66 1.57 -6.64
N VAL A 386 15.73 1.41 -5.86
CA VAL A 386 16.34 2.49 -5.07
C VAL A 386 16.88 3.59 -5.98
N LYS A 387 17.54 3.25 -7.09
CA LYS A 387 18.04 4.24 -8.06
C LYS A 387 16.90 5.07 -8.63
N ARG A 388 15.78 4.44 -8.99
CA ARG A 388 14.58 5.14 -9.49
C ARG A 388 13.93 6.02 -8.41
N GLY A 389 13.77 5.49 -7.20
CA GLY A 389 13.26 6.27 -6.07
C GLY A 389 14.13 7.49 -5.73
N ARG A 390 15.45 7.36 -5.78
CA ARG A 390 16.39 8.49 -5.59
C ARG A 390 16.24 9.56 -6.67
N MET A 391 16.02 9.16 -7.93
CA MET A 391 15.77 10.13 -8.99
C MET A 391 14.46 10.89 -8.72
N TRP A 392 13.37 10.21 -8.37
CA TRP A 392 12.11 10.86 -7.99
C TRP A 392 12.22 11.75 -6.75
N ALA A 393 13.05 11.36 -5.78
CA ALA A 393 13.31 12.20 -4.61
C ALA A 393 13.90 13.57 -4.99
N LEU A 394 14.68 13.66 -6.08
CA LEU A 394 15.18 14.96 -6.57
C LEU A 394 14.06 15.87 -7.08
N HIS A 395 12.94 15.33 -7.56
CA HIS A 395 11.78 16.13 -7.95
C HIS A 395 11.13 16.78 -6.73
N VAL A 396 11.06 16.06 -5.62
CA VAL A 396 10.50 16.53 -4.35
C VAL A 396 11.44 17.53 -3.68
N LEU A 397 12.74 17.26 -3.70
CA LEU A 397 13.76 18.13 -3.09
C LEU A 397 14.14 19.34 -3.96
N GLU A 398 13.58 19.48 -5.16
CA GLU A 398 13.90 20.60 -6.06
C GLU A 398 13.65 21.98 -5.41
N GLY A 399 12.51 22.14 -4.73
CA GLY A 399 12.15 23.39 -4.05
C GLY A 399 13.18 23.77 -2.97
N PRO A 400 13.44 22.90 -1.98
CA PRO A 400 14.45 23.14 -0.97
C PRO A 400 15.85 23.43 -1.53
N HIS A 401 16.33 22.66 -2.52
CA HIS A 401 17.64 22.90 -3.13
C HIS A 401 17.70 24.25 -3.86
N SER A 402 16.65 24.59 -4.61
CA SER A 402 16.56 25.86 -5.31
C SER A 402 16.61 27.06 -4.34
N TRP A 403 15.91 26.97 -3.21
CA TRP A 403 15.94 28.00 -2.17
C TRP A 403 17.31 28.12 -1.50
N LEU A 404 17.94 26.99 -1.18
CA LEU A 404 19.27 26.98 -0.56
C LEU A 404 20.31 27.62 -1.49
N LEU A 405 20.30 27.25 -2.77
CA LEU A 405 21.16 27.88 -3.78
C LEU A 405 20.87 29.37 -3.90
N SER A 406 19.59 29.75 -3.84
CA SER A 406 19.19 31.16 -3.88
C SER A 406 19.70 31.96 -2.71
N ALA A 407 19.56 31.43 -1.50
CA ALA A 407 20.08 32.05 -0.29
C ALA A 407 21.61 32.18 -0.34
N ALA A 408 22.31 31.14 -0.78
CA ALA A 408 23.77 31.17 -0.93
C ALA A 408 24.22 32.24 -1.94
N TYR A 409 23.55 32.33 -3.09
CA TYR A 409 23.86 33.35 -4.09
C TYR A 409 23.62 34.78 -3.57
N ILE A 410 22.48 35.02 -2.92
CA ILE A 410 22.16 36.33 -2.32
C ILE A 410 23.21 36.68 -1.26
N PHE A 411 23.53 35.74 -0.37
CA PHE A 411 24.53 35.96 0.67
C PHE A 411 25.89 36.33 0.06
N CYS A 412 26.38 35.55 -0.91
CA CYS A 412 27.66 35.82 -1.56
C CYS A 412 27.70 37.18 -2.26
N THR A 413 26.65 37.54 -2.98
CA THR A 413 26.60 38.79 -3.76
C THR A 413 26.37 40.04 -2.91
N VAL A 414 25.59 39.92 -1.83
CA VAL A 414 25.37 41.02 -0.89
C VAL A 414 26.61 41.28 -0.04
N VAL A 415 27.26 40.22 0.46
CA VAL A 415 28.48 40.34 1.28
C VAL A 415 29.66 40.84 0.43
N SER A 416 29.79 40.37 -0.81
CA SER A 416 30.86 40.85 -1.69
C SER A 416 30.62 42.26 -2.23
N GLY A 417 29.37 42.72 -2.30
CA GLY A 417 29.00 43.96 -2.98
C GLY A 417 29.05 43.87 -4.52
N PHE A 418 29.20 42.67 -5.07
CA PHE A 418 29.27 42.41 -6.52
C PHE A 418 28.13 41.49 -6.99
N PRO A 419 26.91 42.03 -7.21
CA PRO A 419 25.87 41.35 -7.99
C PRO A 419 26.37 40.98 -9.39
N LEU A 420 25.79 39.97 -10.04
CA LEU A 420 26.34 39.40 -11.28
C LEU A 420 26.46 40.44 -12.41
N LEU A 421 25.37 41.14 -12.76
CA LEU A 421 25.40 42.06 -13.88
C LEU A 421 26.14 43.35 -13.52
N SER A 422 25.95 43.85 -12.31
CA SER A 422 26.70 45.01 -11.81
C SER A 422 28.20 44.74 -11.76
N GLY A 423 28.61 43.54 -11.32
CA GLY A 423 30.00 43.10 -11.27
C GLY A 423 30.60 42.97 -12.67
N ILE A 424 29.89 42.31 -13.60
CA ILE A 424 30.30 42.24 -15.02
C ILE A 424 30.44 43.64 -15.60
N TYR A 425 29.45 44.51 -15.39
CA TYR A 425 29.46 45.89 -15.87
C TYR A 425 30.67 46.67 -15.33
N SER A 426 30.94 46.61 -14.02
CA SER A 426 32.06 47.31 -13.40
C SER A 426 33.43 46.81 -13.86
N VAL A 427 33.56 45.51 -14.17
CA VAL A 427 34.85 44.91 -14.53
C VAL A 427 35.12 45.00 -16.04
N THR A 428 34.09 44.92 -16.88
CA THR A 428 34.26 44.77 -18.33
C THR A 428 33.79 45.99 -19.12
N VAL A 429 32.56 46.46 -18.90
CA VAL A 429 31.93 47.47 -19.76
C VAL A 429 32.35 48.87 -19.34
N ALA A 430 32.34 49.17 -18.05
CA ALA A 430 32.63 50.51 -17.56
C ALA A 430 34.07 50.96 -17.88
N PRO A 431 35.12 50.13 -17.66
CA PRO A 431 36.50 50.51 -17.99
C PRO A 431 36.79 50.57 -19.49
N ALA A 432 36.02 49.84 -20.30
CA ALA A 432 36.22 49.79 -21.75
C ALA A 432 35.46 50.88 -22.51
N ALA A 433 34.38 51.42 -21.94
CA ALA A 433 33.49 52.36 -22.60
C ALA A 433 33.57 53.79 -22.06
N PHE A 434 34.17 54.02 -20.87
CA PHE A 434 34.23 55.33 -20.22
C PHE A 434 35.62 55.56 -19.60
N ASP A 435 36.26 56.67 -19.97
CA ASP A 435 37.62 57.01 -19.53
C ASP A 435 37.74 57.16 -18.00
N ASP A 436 36.67 57.60 -17.35
CA ASP A 436 36.62 57.78 -15.88
C ASP A 436 36.35 56.46 -15.14
N GLY A 437 36.15 55.35 -15.85
CA GLY A 437 35.81 54.04 -15.27
C GLY A 437 34.40 53.96 -14.65
N GLU A 438 33.71 55.09 -14.52
CA GLU A 438 32.31 55.18 -14.07
C GLU A 438 31.39 55.55 -15.24
N GLY A 439 30.57 54.60 -15.69
CA GLY A 439 29.57 54.90 -16.71
C GLY A 439 28.35 55.67 -16.18
N PRO A 440 27.43 56.09 -17.07
CA PRO A 440 26.31 56.95 -16.72
C PRO A 440 25.45 56.36 -15.60
N VAL A 441 25.06 57.20 -14.64
CA VAL A 441 24.21 56.82 -13.50
C VAL A 441 22.92 56.12 -13.94
N SER A 442 22.34 56.53 -15.08
CA SER A 442 21.15 55.88 -15.66
C SER A 442 21.40 54.42 -16.05
N VAL A 443 22.53 54.12 -16.70
CA VAL A 443 22.92 52.76 -17.09
C VAL A 443 23.15 51.90 -15.87
N ARG A 444 23.87 52.41 -14.87
CA ARG A 444 24.10 51.70 -13.60
C ARG A 444 22.77 51.37 -12.89
N LYS A 445 21.81 52.30 -12.87
CA LYS A 445 20.47 52.06 -12.30
C LYS A 445 19.70 50.97 -13.06
N VAL A 446 19.81 50.94 -14.39
CA VAL A 446 19.21 49.87 -15.21
C VAL A 446 19.84 48.51 -14.90
N VAL A 447 21.17 48.44 -14.82
CA VAL A 447 21.90 47.20 -14.49
C VAL A 447 21.51 46.69 -13.10
N LEU A 448 21.46 47.57 -12.09
CA LEU A 448 20.96 47.21 -10.76
C LEU A 448 19.50 46.74 -10.78
N GLY A 449 18.66 47.35 -11.63
CA GLY A 449 17.29 46.91 -11.85
C GLY A 449 17.23 45.48 -12.41
N LEU A 450 18.12 45.12 -13.34
CA LEU A 450 18.23 43.76 -13.88
C LEU A 450 18.74 42.76 -12.83
N ASP A 451 19.72 43.14 -12.00
CA ASP A 451 20.16 42.30 -10.87
C ASP A 451 19.01 42.05 -9.87
N CYS A 452 18.18 43.06 -9.62
CA CYS A 452 16.97 42.90 -8.79
C CYS A 452 16.00 41.89 -9.41
N LEU A 453 15.77 41.94 -10.72
CA LEU A 453 14.95 40.93 -11.41
C LEU A 453 15.56 39.54 -11.29
N ILE A 454 16.89 39.40 -11.40
CA ILE A 454 17.58 38.12 -11.17
C ILE A 454 17.28 37.60 -9.76
N TYR A 455 17.42 38.43 -8.72
CA TYR A 455 17.08 38.05 -7.34
C TYR A 455 15.62 37.62 -7.18
N CYS A 456 14.66 38.32 -7.80
CA CYS A 456 13.25 37.95 -7.75
C CYS A 456 12.96 36.58 -8.37
N PHE A 457 13.67 36.22 -9.45
CA PHE A 457 13.47 34.97 -10.20
C PHE A 457 14.50 33.89 -9.87
N LEU A 458 15.34 34.10 -8.86
CA LEU A 458 16.45 33.20 -8.57
C LEU A 458 16.04 31.75 -8.27
N PRO A 459 14.95 31.50 -7.51
CA PRO A 459 14.45 30.15 -7.33
C PRO A 459 13.99 29.50 -8.64
N LEU A 460 13.40 30.27 -9.55
CA LEU A 460 13.01 29.78 -10.87
C LEU A 460 14.26 29.41 -11.68
N ILE A 461 15.26 30.30 -11.72
CA ILE A 461 16.52 30.11 -12.45
C ILE A 461 17.26 28.86 -11.93
N PHE A 462 17.40 28.70 -10.62
CA PHE A 462 18.06 27.52 -10.06
C PHE A 462 17.27 26.24 -10.23
N SER A 463 15.94 26.27 -10.19
CA SER A 463 15.14 25.10 -10.57
C SER A 463 15.37 24.70 -12.02
N LEU A 464 15.46 25.66 -12.95
CA LEU A 464 15.77 25.39 -14.36
C LEU A 464 17.19 24.84 -14.53
N LEU A 465 18.18 25.42 -13.85
CA LEU A 465 19.57 24.95 -13.86
C LEU A 465 19.66 23.51 -13.32
N LEU A 466 19.03 23.23 -12.17
CA LEU A 466 19.00 21.89 -11.59
C LEU A 466 18.36 20.87 -12.54
N ARG A 467 17.27 21.24 -13.21
CA ARG A 467 16.61 20.38 -14.21
C ARG A 467 17.50 20.13 -15.42
N MET A 468 18.17 21.16 -15.93
CA MET A 468 19.11 21.05 -17.04
C MET A 468 20.27 20.10 -16.68
N LEU A 469 20.89 20.29 -15.50
CA LEU A 469 22.00 19.45 -15.03
C LEU A 469 21.58 18.00 -14.79
N GLN A 470 20.32 17.77 -14.41
CA GLN A 470 19.78 16.44 -14.13
C GLN A 470 19.11 15.79 -15.35
N GLY A 471 19.07 16.47 -16.51
CA GLY A 471 18.40 15.97 -17.72
C GLY A 471 16.89 15.83 -17.58
N ARG A 472 16.26 16.62 -16.69
CA ARG A 472 14.81 16.61 -16.43
C ARG A 472 14.08 17.62 -17.32
N GLN A 473 12.76 17.45 -17.46
CA GLN A 473 11.91 18.37 -18.23
C GLN A 473 11.97 19.80 -17.65
N LEU A 474 12.47 20.75 -18.45
CA LEU A 474 12.67 22.14 -18.02
C LEU A 474 11.36 22.84 -17.64
N LEU A 475 10.28 22.59 -18.38
CA LEU A 475 8.99 23.27 -18.24
C LEU A 475 8.01 22.55 -17.29
N ALA A 476 8.49 21.58 -16.50
CA ALA A 476 7.70 20.95 -15.44
C ALA A 476 7.15 22.02 -14.46
N ARG A 477 5.97 21.79 -13.88
CA ARG A 477 5.38 22.73 -12.91
C ARG A 477 6.35 22.97 -11.76
N LEU A 478 6.43 24.21 -11.28
CA LEU A 478 7.20 24.59 -10.10
C LEU A 478 6.31 24.49 -8.86
N GLY A 479 6.88 24.08 -7.73
CA GLY A 479 6.15 23.91 -6.47
C GLY A 479 5.81 22.46 -6.17
N LYS A 480 4.66 22.24 -5.53
CA LYS A 480 4.26 20.93 -4.99
C LYS A 480 4.22 19.87 -6.10
N ARG A 481 4.80 18.70 -5.80
CA ARG A 481 4.80 17.54 -6.70
C ARG A 481 3.56 16.70 -6.45
N THR A 482 3.04 16.13 -7.53
CA THR A 482 1.91 15.20 -7.48
C THR A 482 2.39 13.83 -7.92
N LEU A 483 2.13 12.82 -7.09
CA LEU A 483 2.34 11.41 -7.37
C LEU A 483 0.98 10.73 -7.55
N VAL A 484 0.83 10.05 -8.67
CA VAL A 484 -0.36 9.28 -9.01
C VAL A 484 0.04 7.81 -8.96
N ILE A 485 -0.66 7.06 -8.14
CA ILE A 485 -0.44 5.63 -7.96
C ILE A 485 -1.60 4.91 -8.61
N GLY A 486 -1.27 4.22 -9.68
CA GLY A 486 -2.18 3.37 -10.42
C GLY A 486 -1.91 1.91 -10.10
N ASP A 487 -2.83 1.20 -9.47
CA ASP A 487 -2.71 -0.25 -9.32
C ASP A 487 -4.08 -0.90 -9.12
N VAL A 488 -4.14 -2.21 -8.86
CA VAL A 488 -5.36 -2.86 -8.39
C VAL A 488 -5.88 -2.20 -7.10
N PRO A 489 -7.19 -2.25 -6.80
CA PRO A 489 -7.83 -1.43 -5.77
C PRO A 489 -7.10 -1.40 -4.42
N TYR A 490 -6.83 -2.57 -3.83
CA TYR A 490 -6.19 -2.63 -2.52
C TYR A 490 -4.74 -2.12 -2.54
N VAL A 491 -3.98 -2.38 -3.61
CA VAL A 491 -2.56 -1.98 -3.71
C VAL A 491 -2.43 -0.46 -3.83
N HIS A 492 -3.20 0.18 -4.70
CA HIS A 492 -3.09 1.64 -4.85
C HIS A 492 -3.55 2.37 -3.58
N GLN A 493 -4.56 1.85 -2.86
CA GLN A 493 -5.03 2.41 -1.59
C GLN A 493 -3.96 2.27 -0.49
N LEU A 494 -3.35 1.09 -0.39
CA LEU A 494 -2.25 0.83 0.55
C LEU A 494 -1.05 1.75 0.28
N LEU A 495 -0.64 1.87 -0.99
CA LEU A 495 0.49 2.72 -1.37
C LEU A 495 0.19 4.21 -1.22
N GLU A 496 -1.03 4.66 -1.54
CA GLU A 496 -1.47 6.04 -1.30
C GLU A 496 -1.37 6.39 0.19
N SER A 497 -1.91 5.52 1.07
CA SER A 497 -1.81 5.70 2.52
C SER A 497 -0.37 5.66 3.01
N TYR A 498 0.45 4.73 2.49
CA TYR A 498 1.87 4.61 2.82
C TYR A 498 2.63 5.90 2.50
N VAL A 499 2.55 6.40 1.26
CA VAL A 499 3.27 7.61 0.87
C VAL A 499 2.72 8.84 1.59
N SER A 500 1.40 8.95 1.79
CA SER A 500 0.82 10.04 2.56
C SER A 500 1.37 10.08 4.00
N LYS A 501 1.45 8.92 4.67
CA LYS A 501 2.01 8.82 6.03
C LYS A 501 3.52 9.09 6.07
N LEU A 502 4.28 8.69 5.04
CA LEU A 502 5.71 9.03 4.92
C LEU A 502 5.96 10.55 4.91
N PHE A 503 5.06 11.32 4.28
CA PHE A 503 5.20 12.78 4.14
C PHE A 503 4.35 13.58 5.13
N SER A 504 3.69 12.93 6.09
CA SER A 504 2.78 13.56 7.07
C SER A 504 3.44 14.68 7.90
N LEU A 505 4.71 14.51 8.24
CA LEU A 505 5.52 15.48 8.99
C LEU A 505 6.47 16.30 8.10
N SER A 506 6.38 16.15 6.78
CA SER A 506 7.22 16.90 5.85
C SER A 506 6.79 18.37 5.76
N TYR A 507 7.75 19.29 5.65
CA TYR A 507 7.45 20.69 5.36
C TYR A 507 6.73 20.81 4.02
N SER A 508 5.78 21.74 3.91
CA SER A 508 4.97 21.93 2.69
C SER A 508 5.82 22.06 1.41
N ILE A 509 7.01 22.67 1.50
CA ILE A 509 7.94 22.85 0.37
C ILE A 509 8.56 21.54 -0.14
N ALA A 510 8.62 20.51 0.71
CA ALA A 510 9.12 19.17 0.40
C ALA A 510 7.99 18.11 0.47
N SER A 511 6.74 18.56 0.50
CA SER A 511 5.57 17.67 0.55
C SER A 511 5.18 17.19 -0.84
N ILE A 512 4.52 16.03 -0.89
CA ILE A 512 3.98 15.45 -2.11
C ILE A 512 2.46 15.32 -1.97
N GLU A 513 1.74 15.64 -3.05
CA GLU A 513 0.33 15.32 -3.17
C GLU A 513 0.20 13.92 -3.76
N VAL A 514 -0.50 13.02 -3.07
CA VAL A 514 -0.64 11.63 -3.50
C VAL A 514 -2.08 11.38 -3.90
N HIS A 515 -2.26 10.69 -5.02
CA HIS A 515 -3.56 10.20 -5.46
C HIS A 515 -3.45 8.74 -5.86
N GLY A 516 -4.39 7.91 -5.41
CA GLY A 516 -4.53 6.52 -5.84
C GLY A 516 -5.75 6.31 -6.73
N ALA A 517 -5.61 5.45 -7.74
CA ALA A 517 -6.76 4.97 -8.50
C ALA A 517 -6.53 3.60 -9.16
N ASN A 518 -7.63 2.88 -9.41
CA ASN A 518 -7.61 1.68 -10.22
C ASN A 518 -7.32 2.01 -11.68
N VAL A 519 -6.16 1.58 -12.19
CA VAL A 519 -5.71 1.86 -13.57
C VAL A 519 -6.66 1.30 -14.61
N VAL A 520 -7.23 0.13 -14.32
CA VAL A 520 -8.08 -0.61 -15.26
C VAL A 520 -9.49 -0.01 -15.36
N ASP A 521 -9.90 0.75 -14.35
CA ASP A 521 -11.28 1.22 -14.21
C ASP A 521 -11.34 2.74 -14.20
N HIS A 522 -11.08 3.35 -13.04
CA HIS A 522 -11.41 4.76 -12.82
C HIS A 522 -10.20 5.71 -12.81
N LEU A 523 -8.96 5.28 -13.06
CA LEU A 523 -7.80 6.18 -13.13
C LEU A 523 -8.01 7.29 -14.16
N VAL A 524 -8.49 6.92 -15.35
CA VAL A 524 -8.76 7.86 -16.42
C VAL A 524 -9.72 8.94 -15.94
N HIS A 525 -10.92 8.56 -15.54
CA HIS A 525 -11.95 9.52 -15.15
C HIS A 525 -11.61 10.30 -13.88
N ARG A 526 -10.93 9.67 -12.91
CA ARG A 526 -10.61 10.30 -11.63
C ARG A 526 -9.42 11.25 -11.71
N PHE A 527 -8.46 11.01 -12.62
CA PHE A 527 -7.20 11.74 -12.60
C PHE A 527 -6.75 12.37 -13.92
N THR A 528 -7.15 11.91 -15.11
CA THR A 528 -6.59 12.47 -16.36
C THR A 528 -6.84 13.97 -16.49
N HIS A 529 -8.01 14.46 -16.07
CA HIS A 529 -8.32 15.90 -16.02
C HIS A 529 -7.44 16.71 -15.03
N ARG A 530 -6.66 16.05 -14.17
CA ARG A 530 -5.71 16.64 -13.20
C ARG A 530 -4.25 16.41 -13.58
N VAL A 531 -3.98 15.64 -14.65
CA VAL A 531 -2.62 15.45 -15.14
C VAL A 531 -2.08 16.81 -15.58
N SER A 532 -0.93 17.16 -15.01
CA SER A 532 -0.25 18.42 -15.28
C SER A 532 1.25 18.20 -15.46
N ARG A 533 1.95 19.26 -15.85
CA ARG A 533 3.38 19.21 -16.16
C ARG A 533 4.20 18.73 -14.96
N GLY A 534 4.96 17.65 -15.13
CA GLY A 534 5.82 17.11 -14.06
C GLY A 534 5.08 16.33 -12.97
N VAL A 535 3.87 15.84 -13.26
CA VAL A 535 3.23 14.77 -12.48
C VAL A 535 4.04 13.49 -12.62
N LEU A 536 4.22 12.78 -11.51
CA LEU A 536 4.83 11.46 -11.46
C LEU A 536 3.71 10.41 -11.43
N VAL A 537 3.76 9.43 -12.32
CA VAL A 537 2.78 8.34 -12.39
C VAL A 537 3.51 7.03 -12.14
N ALA A 538 3.18 6.36 -11.04
CA ALA A 538 3.61 4.99 -10.73
C ALA A 538 2.47 4.04 -11.07
N ALA A 539 2.69 3.07 -11.96
CA ALA A 539 1.66 2.10 -12.32
C ALA A 539 2.11 0.64 -12.16
N GLY A 540 1.34 -0.12 -11.37
CA GLY A 540 1.41 -1.57 -11.35
C GLY A 540 0.90 -2.14 -12.66
N ARG A 541 1.67 -3.07 -13.23
CA ARG A 541 1.38 -3.69 -14.51
C ARG A 541 1.29 -5.20 -14.33
N PRO A 542 0.10 -5.79 -14.56
CA PRO A 542 -0.06 -7.24 -14.46
C PRO A 542 0.69 -7.92 -15.61
N ASP A 543 1.07 -9.18 -15.42
CA ASP A 543 1.80 -9.95 -16.44
C ASP A 543 0.85 -10.33 -17.58
N GLY A 544 0.76 -9.53 -18.64
CA GLY A 544 -0.18 -9.83 -19.73
C GLY A 544 0.23 -11.00 -20.62
N ARG A 545 1.34 -11.69 -20.32
CA ARG A 545 1.66 -13.00 -20.91
C ARG A 545 0.74 -14.11 -20.40
N LEU A 546 0.10 -13.91 -19.24
CA LEU A 546 -0.97 -14.78 -18.76
C LEU A 546 -2.30 -14.35 -19.41
N PHE A 547 -3.03 -15.32 -19.99
CA PHE A 547 -4.27 -15.05 -20.71
C PHE A 547 -5.31 -14.30 -19.87
N SER A 548 -5.41 -14.61 -18.57
CA SER A 548 -6.34 -13.96 -17.64
C SER A 548 -6.03 -12.48 -17.39
N THR A 549 -4.78 -12.05 -17.55
CA THR A 549 -4.33 -10.68 -17.27
C THR A 549 -3.87 -9.92 -18.51
N THR A 550 -3.89 -10.53 -19.71
CA THR A 550 -3.57 -9.86 -20.97
C THR A 550 -4.41 -8.60 -21.17
N LYS A 551 -5.74 -8.71 -21.00
CA LYS A 551 -6.65 -7.56 -21.14
C LYS A 551 -6.35 -6.46 -20.11
N SER A 552 -6.08 -6.86 -18.87
CA SER A 552 -5.73 -5.92 -17.80
C SER A 552 -4.43 -5.17 -18.09
N GLU A 553 -3.41 -5.84 -18.63
CA GLU A 553 -2.16 -5.19 -19.05
C GLU A 553 -2.42 -4.19 -20.19
N SER A 554 -3.24 -4.57 -21.18
CA SER A 554 -3.61 -3.66 -22.28
C SER A 554 -4.37 -2.44 -21.79
N TRP A 555 -5.31 -2.60 -20.85
CA TRP A 555 -6.04 -1.48 -20.24
C TRP A 555 -5.13 -0.56 -19.44
N VAL A 556 -4.14 -1.12 -18.73
CA VAL A 556 -3.10 -0.33 -18.03
C VAL A 556 -2.33 0.53 -19.02
N LEU A 557 -1.83 -0.05 -20.11
CA LEU A 557 -1.07 0.70 -21.11
C LEU A 557 -1.93 1.76 -21.81
N MET A 558 -3.19 1.47 -22.11
CA MET A 558 -4.12 2.43 -22.71
C MET A 558 -4.40 3.61 -21.77
N ALA A 559 -4.64 3.35 -20.48
CA ALA A 559 -4.85 4.41 -19.49
C ALA A 559 -3.60 5.29 -19.34
N LEU A 560 -2.42 4.69 -19.35
CA LEU A 560 -1.15 5.44 -19.33
C LEU A 560 -0.93 6.24 -20.61
N GLN A 561 -1.32 5.72 -21.77
CA GLN A 561 -1.25 6.44 -23.03
C GLN A 561 -2.16 7.68 -23.00
N GLN A 562 -3.37 7.57 -22.45
CA GLN A 562 -4.26 8.71 -22.26
C GLN A 562 -3.68 9.74 -21.29
N CYS A 563 -3.07 9.30 -20.18
CA CYS A 563 -2.34 10.20 -19.29
C CYS A 563 -1.20 10.93 -20.01
N LYS A 564 -0.42 10.21 -20.83
CA LYS A 564 0.75 10.74 -21.56
C LYS A 564 0.34 11.71 -22.67
N ALA A 565 -0.82 11.50 -23.29
CA ALA A 565 -1.36 12.38 -24.33
C ALA A 565 -1.74 13.78 -23.81
N ILE A 566 -1.93 13.93 -22.50
CA ILE A 566 -2.20 15.23 -21.87
C ILE A 566 -0.88 15.97 -21.70
N VAL A 567 -0.58 16.81 -22.68
CA VAL A 567 0.66 17.60 -22.74
C VAL A 567 0.33 19.08 -22.65
N HIS A 568 0.95 19.77 -21.69
CA HIS A 568 0.92 21.22 -21.61
C HIS A 568 2.35 21.75 -21.74
N LEU A 569 2.59 22.71 -22.64
CA LEU A 569 3.93 23.24 -22.98
C LEU A 569 4.99 22.15 -23.24
N GLY A 570 4.60 21.08 -23.94
CA GLY A 570 5.53 19.99 -24.32
C GLY A 570 6.02 19.11 -23.17
N ALA A 571 5.51 19.25 -21.95
CA ALA A 571 5.93 18.49 -20.78
C ALA A 571 4.88 17.44 -20.36
N PRO A 572 5.00 16.18 -20.84
CA PRO A 572 4.11 15.09 -20.43
C PRO A 572 4.40 14.61 -19.00
N PRO A 573 3.49 13.87 -18.35
CA PRO A 573 3.79 13.20 -17.08
C PRO A 573 4.94 12.20 -17.23
N GLU A 574 5.66 11.97 -16.14
CA GLU A 574 6.70 10.95 -16.06
C GLU A 574 6.07 9.64 -15.56
N VAL A 575 6.16 8.58 -16.35
CA VAL A 575 5.51 7.30 -16.13
C VAL A 575 6.54 6.23 -15.79
N LEU A 576 6.43 5.71 -14.58
CA LEU A 576 7.15 4.54 -14.11
C LEU A 576 6.18 3.37 -13.97
N THR A 577 6.51 2.24 -14.58
CA THR A 577 5.74 1.00 -14.45
C THR A 577 6.53 -0.07 -13.71
N LEU A 578 5.82 -0.90 -12.95
CA LEU A 578 6.36 -2.05 -12.23
C LEU A 578 5.58 -3.30 -12.65
N GLY A 579 6.26 -4.35 -13.11
CA GLY A 579 5.57 -5.58 -13.52
C GLY A 579 6.53 -6.69 -13.96
N HIS A 580 6.00 -7.88 -14.28
CA HIS A 580 6.83 -9.04 -14.64
C HIS A 580 7.10 -9.19 -16.15
N ASN A 581 6.32 -8.52 -16.99
CA ASN A 581 6.47 -8.57 -18.44
C ASN A 581 7.49 -7.51 -18.89
N PRO A 582 8.67 -7.90 -19.41
CA PRO A 582 9.73 -6.95 -19.76
C PRO A 582 9.40 -6.07 -20.96
N PHE A 583 8.40 -6.44 -21.77
CA PHE A 583 7.99 -5.64 -22.92
C PHE A 583 7.73 -4.19 -22.50
N ARG A 584 8.22 -3.19 -23.24
CA ARG A 584 7.98 -1.79 -22.91
C ARG A 584 7.73 -0.97 -24.17
N ASP A 585 6.64 -0.20 -24.16
CA ASP A 585 6.43 0.87 -25.10
C ASP A 585 7.13 2.15 -24.61
N HIS A 586 8.18 2.57 -25.32
CA HIS A 586 8.96 3.76 -24.98
C HIS A 586 8.19 5.08 -25.16
N THR A 587 7.07 5.06 -25.89
CA THR A 587 6.24 6.26 -26.10
C THR A 587 5.35 6.54 -24.88
N VAL A 588 4.91 5.49 -24.19
CA VAL A 588 3.99 5.57 -23.04
C VAL A 588 4.74 5.53 -21.72
N VAL A 589 5.75 4.67 -21.62
CA VAL A 589 6.46 4.37 -20.38
C VAL A 589 7.87 4.95 -20.42
N ASP A 590 8.20 5.86 -19.50
CA ASP A 590 9.54 6.45 -19.39
C ASP A 590 10.51 5.50 -18.68
N TYR A 591 10.02 4.74 -17.70
CA TYR A 591 10.80 3.74 -16.98
C TYR A 591 9.96 2.50 -16.67
N HIS A 592 10.51 1.33 -16.95
CA HIS A 592 9.93 0.05 -16.54
C HIS A 592 10.91 -0.65 -15.60
N VAL A 593 10.42 -1.09 -14.45
CA VAL A 593 11.16 -1.99 -13.55
C VAL A 593 10.57 -3.37 -13.72
N CYS A 594 11.30 -4.23 -14.43
CA CYS A 594 10.92 -5.62 -14.62
C CYS A 594 11.19 -6.41 -13.33
N LEU A 595 10.13 -6.91 -12.72
CA LEU A 595 10.19 -7.83 -11.60
C LEU A 595 10.53 -9.23 -12.09
N PRO A 596 11.28 -10.02 -11.31
CA PRO A 596 11.59 -11.41 -11.68
C PRO A 596 10.28 -12.20 -11.76
N SER A 597 10.08 -12.92 -12.87
CA SER A 597 8.95 -13.84 -13.01
C SER A 597 9.33 -15.19 -12.41
N LEU A 598 8.49 -15.68 -11.51
CA LEU A 598 8.70 -16.95 -10.79
C LEU A 598 7.83 -18.08 -11.34
N ARG A 599 6.88 -17.74 -12.22
CA ARG A 599 6.12 -18.74 -12.94
C ARG A 599 6.99 -19.48 -13.94
N PRO A 600 6.71 -20.77 -14.19
CA PRO A 600 7.26 -21.47 -15.33
C PRO A 600 7.06 -20.65 -16.61
N LYS A 601 8.09 -20.64 -17.46
CA LYS A 601 8.00 -20.02 -18.77
C LYS A 601 7.06 -20.86 -19.64
N PHE A 602 6.19 -20.19 -20.38
CA PHE A 602 5.42 -20.85 -21.43
C PHE A 602 6.34 -21.32 -22.55
N MET A 603 5.91 -22.33 -23.31
CA MET A 603 6.64 -22.81 -24.47
C MET A 603 6.98 -21.67 -25.44
N SER A 604 6.04 -20.75 -25.67
CA SER A 604 6.24 -19.57 -26.50
C SER A 604 7.37 -18.66 -25.99
N GLU A 605 7.55 -18.54 -24.67
CA GLU A 605 8.62 -17.75 -24.07
C GLU A 605 9.98 -18.46 -24.11
N LEU A 606 9.99 -19.79 -24.08
CA LEU A 606 11.20 -20.57 -24.29
C LEU A 606 11.67 -20.49 -25.74
N LEU A 607 10.74 -20.56 -26.69
CA LEU A 607 11.03 -20.51 -28.13
C LEU A 607 11.41 -19.11 -28.63
N SER A 608 10.69 -18.08 -28.21
CA SER A 608 10.94 -16.71 -28.66
C SER A 608 11.90 -15.93 -27.77
N GLY A 609 12.23 -16.44 -26.58
CA GLY A 609 12.92 -15.70 -25.54
C GLY A 609 12.02 -14.67 -24.84
N VAL A 610 12.57 -14.01 -23.82
CA VAL A 610 11.89 -13.01 -23.00
C VAL A 610 12.70 -11.72 -23.08
N THR A 611 12.31 -10.81 -23.99
CA THR A 611 13.01 -9.53 -24.25
C THR A 611 12.08 -8.33 -24.09
N GLU A 612 12.64 -7.11 -24.08
CA GLU A 612 11.87 -5.85 -24.02
C GLU A 612 11.17 -5.53 -25.35
N GLU A 613 11.52 -6.21 -26.43
CA GLU A 613 10.99 -5.96 -27.78
C GLU A 613 9.53 -6.37 -27.92
N GLU A 614 8.82 -5.69 -28.83
CA GLU A 614 7.43 -5.97 -29.15
C GLU A 614 7.24 -7.44 -29.59
N PRO A 615 6.23 -8.17 -29.08
CA PRO A 615 6.01 -9.57 -29.39
C PRO A 615 5.87 -9.86 -30.90
N LEU A 616 5.19 -8.98 -31.65
CA LEU A 616 5.02 -9.15 -33.09
C LEU A 616 6.32 -8.96 -33.88
N GLN A 617 7.11 -7.95 -33.51
CA GLN A 617 8.44 -7.74 -34.11
C GLN A 617 9.37 -8.92 -33.81
N ARG A 618 9.27 -9.50 -32.61
CA ARG A 618 10.01 -10.69 -32.23
C ARG A 618 9.61 -11.91 -33.06
N LEU A 619 8.30 -12.16 -33.21
CA LEU A 619 7.82 -13.25 -34.07
C LEU A 619 8.23 -13.04 -35.52
N ALA A 620 8.22 -11.80 -36.02
CA ALA A 620 8.73 -11.46 -37.34
C ALA A 620 10.24 -11.76 -37.47
N LYS A 621 11.06 -11.40 -36.47
CA LYS A 621 12.49 -11.71 -36.44
C LYS A 621 12.76 -13.21 -36.37
N VAL A 622 12.03 -13.95 -35.53
CA VAL A 622 12.15 -15.41 -35.43
C VAL A 622 11.75 -16.05 -36.76
N ARG A 623 10.66 -15.59 -37.39
CA ARG A 623 10.24 -16.05 -38.72
C ARG A 623 11.31 -15.75 -39.78
N GLN A 624 11.89 -14.55 -39.77
CA GLN A 624 12.94 -14.15 -40.69
C GLN A 624 14.22 -14.97 -40.48
N GLN A 625 14.60 -15.24 -39.23
CA GLN A 625 15.73 -16.10 -38.87
C GLN A 625 15.51 -17.55 -39.27
N ALA A 626 14.32 -18.11 -39.03
CA ALA A 626 13.95 -19.45 -39.47
C ALA A 626 13.99 -19.56 -41.01
N GLN A 627 13.49 -18.55 -41.72
CA GLN A 627 13.58 -18.47 -43.18
C GLN A 627 15.03 -18.36 -43.68
N THR A 628 15.89 -17.57 -43.02
CA THR A 628 17.30 -17.44 -43.41
C THR A 628 18.13 -18.66 -43.07
N GLN A 629 17.87 -19.33 -41.95
CA GLN A 629 18.54 -20.59 -41.59
C GLN A 629 18.12 -21.73 -42.52
N SER A 630 16.82 -21.86 -42.82
CA SER A 630 16.34 -22.82 -43.82
C SER A 630 16.95 -22.54 -45.20
N SER A 631 17.01 -21.28 -45.62
CA SER A 631 17.63 -20.89 -46.90
C SER A 631 19.14 -21.15 -46.93
N ARG A 632 19.86 -20.89 -45.83
CA ARG A 632 21.31 -21.15 -45.72
C ARG A 632 21.64 -22.64 -45.68
N HIS A 633 20.83 -23.44 -44.98
CA HIS A 633 20.98 -24.89 -44.95
C HIS A 633 20.69 -25.49 -46.33
N VAL A 634 19.63 -25.04 -47.00
CA VAL A 634 19.33 -25.43 -48.39
C VAL A 634 20.47 -25.03 -49.32
N LEU A 635 21.01 -23.82 -49.22
CA LEU A 635 22.13 -23.36 -50.06
C LEU A 635 23.47 -24.06 -49.74
N SER A 636 23.72 -24.46 -48.48
CA SER A 636 24.93 -25.22 -48.12
C SER A 636 24.85 -26.67 -48.61
N GLU A 637 23.66 -27.27 -48.59
CA GLU A 637 23.40 -28.59 -49.17
C GLU A 637 23.48 -28.53 -50.70
N PHE A 638 22.92 -27.47 -51.32
CA PHE A 638 23.02 -27.25 -52.78
C PHE A 638 24.47 -27.06 -53.26
N ARG A 639 25.34 -26.46 -52.43
CA ARG A 639 26.78 -26.32 -52.74
C ARG A 639 27.58 -27.61 -52.60
N LYS A 640 27.08 -28.60 -51.83
CA LYS A 640 27.73 -29.91 -51.66
C LYS A 640 27.39 -30.89 -52.78
N GLY A 641 26.48 -30.54 -53.69
CA GLY A 641 26.26 -31.29 -54.93
C GLY A 641 25.58 -32.65 -54.75
N GLU A 642 24.97 -32.94 -53.60
CA GLU A 642 24.19 -34.16 -53.42
C GLU A 642 22.69 -33.90 -53.64
N PRO A 643 21.96 -34.82 -54.29
CA PRO A 643 20.53 -34.68 -54.53
C PRO A 643 19.75 -34.77 -53.21
N LEU A 644 18.76 -33.89 -53.03
CA LEU A 644 17.94 -33.78 -51.82
C LEU A 644 17.29 -35.11 -51.44
N GLY A 645 17.93 -35.83 -50.51
CA GLY A 645 17.37 -36.91 -49.72
C GLY A 645 16.63 -36.38 -48.50
N VAL A 646 15.47 -36.96 -48.25
CA VAL A 646 14.56 -36.65 -47.14
C VAL A 646 15.17 -37.06 -45.79
N LEU A 647 15.23 -36.10 -44.86
CA LEU A 647 15.32 -36.19 -43.38
C LEU A 647 16.61 -36.71 -42.71
N ALA A 648 17.15 -35.90 -41.78
CA ALA A 648 17.60 -36.35 -40.45
C ALA A 648 17.71 -35.16 -39.47
N LEU A 649 16.96 -35.24 -38.36
CA LEU A 649 17.12 -34.43 -37.14
C LEU A 649 17.45 -35.44 -36.05
N ASP A 650 18.73 -35.78 -35.92
CA ASP A 650 19.27 -36.58 -34.82
C ASP A 650 20.02 -35.66 -33.87
N ASP A 651 19.36 -35.31 -32.77
CA ASP A 651 19.91 -35.26 -31.41
C ASP A 651 18.87 -34.67 -30.47
N LEU A 652 17.96 -35.52 -29.99
CA LEU A 652 17.30 -35.43 -28.68
C LEU A 652 16.66 -36.79 -28.41
N ASP A 653 17.27 -37.50 -27.47
CA ASP A 653 17.14 -38.91 -27.20
C ASP A 653 15.77 -39.24 -26.56
N SER A 654 14.74 -39.42 -27.39
CA SER A 654 13.67 -40.41 -27.22
C SER A 654 12.81 -40.46 -28.49
N LYS A 655 12.70 -41.64 -29.10
CA LYS A 655 11.98 -41.88 -30.36
C LYS A 655 10.47 -41.55 -30.29
N GLU A 656 9.90 -41.44 -29.09
CA GLU A 656 8.49 -41.07 -28.91
C GLU A 656 8.25 -39.55 -28.89
N GLY A 657 9.23 -38.74 -28.45
CA GLY A 657 9.09 -37.27 -28.39
C GLY A 657 9.08 -36.60 -29.77
N SER A 658 9.84 -37.15 -30.73
CA SER A 658 10.00 -36.57 -32.07
C SER A 658 8.76 -36.74 -32.96
N ALA A 659 8.09 -37.90 -32.88
CA ALA A 659 6.84 -38.15 -33.61
C ALA A 659 5.68 -37.27 -33.08
N LEU A 660 5.65 -37.03 -31.77
CA LEU A 660 4.61 -36.25 -31.11
C LEU A 660 4.81 -34.74 -31.38
N LEU A 661 6.04 -34.24 -31.36
CA LEU A 661 6.37 -32.83 -31.65
C LEU A 661 6.23 -32.47 -33.14
N SER A 662 6.62 -33.36 -34.06
CA SER A 662 6.40 -33.15 -35.49
C SER A 662 4.91 -33.20 -35.84
N GLY A 663 4.15 -34.10 -35.23
CA GLY A 663 2.68 -34.14 -35.31
C GLY A 663 2.02 -32.88 -34.73
N LEU A 664 2.52 -32.36 -33.61
CA LEU A 664 2.00 -31.13 -32.99
C LEU A 664 2.31 -29.89 -33.83
N ALA A 665 3.54 -29.77 -34.34
CA ALA A 665 3.94 -28.67 -35.23
C ALA A 665 3.11 -28.66 -36.53
N ALA A 666 2.88 -29.83 -37.13
CA ALA A 666 2.03 -29.95 -38.31
C ALA A 666 0.54 -29.65 -38.04
N ARG A 667 0.05 -29.93 -36.83
CA ARG A 667 -1.33 -29.60 -36.42
C ARG A 667 -1.49 -28.12 -36.06
N VAL A 668 -0.49 -27.50 -35.43
CA VAL A 668 -0.45 -26.06 -35.17
C VAL A 668 -0.34 -25.27 -36.48
N HIS A 669 0.47 -25.75 -37.44
CA HIS A 669 0.57 -25.15 -38.77
C HIS A 669 -0.75 -25.25 -39.54
N ARG A 670 -1.41 -26.42 -39.51
CA ARG A 670 -2.75 -26.59 -40.11
C ARG A 670 -3.85 -25.78 -39.41
N ALA A 671 -3.79 -25.65 -38.09
CA ALA A 671 -4.72 -24.81 -37.34
C ALA A 671 -4.53 -23.34 -37.71
N ALA A 672 -3.29 -22.85 -37.81
CA ALA A 672 -2.98 -21.49 -38.23
C ALA A 672 -3.40 -21.19 -39.69
N GLU A 673 -3.28 -22.17 -40.60
CA GLU A 673 -3.79 -22.06 -41.97
C GLU A 673 -5.32 -22.07 -42.03
N MET A 674 -6.01 -22.87 -41.22
CA MET A 674 -7.48 -22.85 -41.17
C MET A 674 -8.03 -21.53 -40.62
N THR A 675 -7.39 -20.92 -39.62
CA THR A 675 -7.80 -19.59 -39.11
C THR A 675 -7.58 -18.47 -40.13
N LEU A 676 -6.68 -18.65 -41.10
CA LEU A 676 -6.43 -17.70 -42.19
C LEU A 676 -7.37 -17.91 -43.39
N LEU A 677 -7.88 -19.12 -43.60
CA LEU A 677 -8.81 -19.42 -44.69
C LEU A 677 -10.27 -19.01 -44.38
N ASP A 678 -10.66 -18.97 -43.10
CA ASP A 678 -11.95 -18.43 -42.65
C ASP A 678 -11.96 -16.89 -42.53
N GLY A 679 -10.80 -16.25 -42.69
CA GLY A 679 -10.62 -14.81 -42.57
C GLY A 679 -10.56 -14.08 -43.92
N LYS A 680 -11.55 -14.25 -44.81
CA LYS A 680 -11.76 -13.30 -45.93
C LYS A 680 -12.34 -11.99 -45.37
N TYR A 681 -11.48 -11.18 -44.75
CA TYR A 681 -11.75 -9.77 -44.49
C TYR A 681 -11.28 -8.95 -45.70
N ASP A 682 -12.23 -8.23 -46.29
CA ASP A 682 -12.10 -7.43 -47.50
C ASP A 682 -11.17 -6.22 -47.27
N HIS A 683 -9.96 -6.28 -47.82
CA HIS A 683 -8.98 -5.18 -47.83
C HIS A 683 -9.26 -4.16 -48.94
N SER A 684 -10.47 -3.60 -48.98
CA SER A 684 -10.83 -2.56 -49.95
C SER A 684 -11.61 -1.38 -49.37
N VAL A 685 -11.45 -1.05 -48.09
CA VAL A 685 -11.94 0.24 -47.55
C VAL A 685 -10.96 0.80 -46.51
N HIS A 686 -9.85 1.40 -46.94
CA HIS A 686 -9.12 2.43 -46.18
C HIS A 686 -8.20 3.23 -47.10
N SER A 687 -8.82 4.05 -47.95
CA SER A 687 -8.19 5.25 -48.51
C SER A 687 -9.23 6.36 -48.47
N ARG A 688 -8.90 7.43 -47.73
CA ARG A 688 -9.65 8.68 -47.51
C ARG A 688 -10.86 8.58 -46.57
N TYR A 689 -10.61 8.82 -45.28
CA TYR A 689 -11.63 9.31 -44.35
C TYR A 689 -11.35 10.79 -44.04
N ASP A 690 -12.17 11.65 -44.65
CA ASP A 690 -12.23 13.09 -44.41
C ASP A 690 -13.36 13.34 -43.39
N VAL A 691 -12.99 13.80 -42.20
CA VAL A 691 -13.85 13.89 -40.99
C VAL A 691 -14.89 15.03 -41.09
N SER A 692 -14.88 15.81 -42.16
CA SER A 692 -15.69 17.02 -42.31
C SER A 692 -17.10 16.80 -42.88
N ARG A 693 -17.45 15.62 -43.42
CA ARG A 693 -18.74 15.39 -44.13
C ARG A 693 -19.75 14.45 -43.45
N HIS A 694 -19.44 13.90 -42.27
CA HIS A 694 -20.34 12.97 -41.58
C HIS A 694 -21.27 13.64 -40.54
N SER A 695 -20.95 14.86 -40.07
CA SER A 695 -21.81 15.60 -39.14
C SER A 695 -23.07 16.16 -39.80
N GLU A 696 -23.02 16.56 -41.07
CA GLU A 696 -24.20 17.10 -41.79
C GLU A 696 -25.21 16.02 -42.20
N ARG A 697 -24.79 14.76 -42.35
CA ARG A 697 -25.67 13.68 -42.82
C ARG A 697 -26.46 13.01 -41.71
N VAL A 698 -25.95 13.04 -40.47
CA VAL A 698 -26.67 12.54 -39.28
C VAL A 698 -27.70 13.56 -38.78
N GLN A 699 -27.46 14.87 -38.97
CA GLN A 699 -28.43 15.91 -38.60
C GLN A 699 -29.71 15.95 -39.48
N ARG A 700 -29.68 15.44 -40.72
CA ARG A 700 -30.88 15.36 -41.57
C ARG A 700 -31.73 14.11 -41.39
N ALA A 701 -31.20 13.07 -40.73
CA ALA A 701 -31.87 11.77 -40.63
C ALA A 701 -32.69 11.58 -39.34
N THR A 702 -32.45 12.38 -38.29
CA THR A 702 -33.10 12.18 -36.99
C THR A 702 -34.26 13.10 -36.70
N GLY A 703 -34.49 14.19 -37.45
CA GLY A 703 -35.70 15.02 -37.31
C GLY A 703 -35.97 15.55 -35.89
N VAL A 704 -34.96 15.58 -35.01
CA VAL A 704 -35.05 16.13 -33.66
C VAL A 704 -34.28 17.44 -33.63
N ASP A 705 -35.03 18.52 -33.56
CA ASP A 705 -34.55 19.88 -33.46
C ASP A 705 -34.08 20.15 -32.01
N ILE A 706 -32.78 20.01 -31.76
CA ILE A 706 -32.15 20.43 -30.50
C ILE A 706 -31.30 21.67 -30.80
N SER A 707 -31.98 22.80 -30.97
CA SER A 707 -31.34 24.11 -31.08
C SER A 707 -32.08 25.16 -30.25
N ARG A 708 -31.90 25.13 -28.92
CA ARG A 708 -32.14 26.28 -28.04
C ARG A 708 -31.50 26.05 -26.67
N HIS A 709 -30.26 26.52 -26.50
CA HIS A 709 -29.85 27.25 -25.31
C HIS A 709 -28.47 27.88 -25.56
N THR A 710 -28.52 29.10 -26.08
CA THR A 710 -27.42 30.07 -26.04
C THR A 710 -27.45 30.82 -24.71
N ASP A 711 -26.25 31.03 -24.16
CA ASP A 711 -25.80 32.17 -23.35
C ASP A 711 -26.82 32.90 -22.46
N LYS A 712 -26.73 32.72 -21.13
CA LYS A 712 -26.87 33.80 -20.13
C LYS A 712 -26.19 33.44 -18.80
N SER A 713 -25.05 34.05 -18.49
CA SER A 713 -24.76 34.53 -17.12
C SER A 713 -23.66 35.59 -17.11
N LYS A 714 -24.06 36.84 -17.36
CA LYS A 714 -23.36 38.05 -16.90
C LYS A 714 -24.16 38.63 -15.73
N HIS A 715 -23.43 38.93 -14.64
CA HIS A 715 -23.75 39.83 -13.52
C HIS A 715 -25.06 39.64 -12.73
N ASN A 716 -24.95 39.42 -11.42
CA ASN A 716 -25.13 40.52 -10.47
C ASN A 716 -24.64 40.14 -9.06
N ASP A 717 -23.69 40.91 -8.56
CA ASP A 717 -23.18 40.86 -7.19
C ASP A 717 -23.29 42.30 -6.68
N LYS A 718 -24.20 42.55 -5.74
CA LYS A 718 -24.35 43.76 -4.89
C LYS A 718 -25.78 43.87 -4.31
N SER A 719 -25.93 43.66 -3.01
CA SER A 719 -26.53 44.64 -2.08
C SER A 719 -26.43 44.08 -0.65
N ARG A 720 -25.65 44.63 0.27
CA ARG A 720 -25.65 45.96 0.94
C ARG A 720 -26.46 45.90 2.25
N HIS A 721 -25.70 45.86 3.35
CA HIS A 721 -26.08 46.26 4.71
C HIS A 721 -26.96 47.50 4.76
N LYS A 722 -27.97 47.48 5.65
CA LYS A 722 -28.24 48.57 6.60
C LYS A 722 -29.26 48.15 7.66
N ASP A 723 -28.78 48.07 8.90
CA ASP A 723 -29.58 48.23 10.10
C ASP A 723 -30.03 49.69 10.25
N LYS A 724 -31.28 49.90 10.69
CA LYS A 724 -31.70 50.86 11.71
C LYS A 724 -33.23 50.81 11.93
N ASP A 725 -33.57 50.52 13.18
CA ASP A 725 -34.79 50.75 13.99
C ASP A 725 -35.52 52.10 13.77
N PRO A 726 -36.67 52.43 14.45
CA PRO A 726 -37.64 51.61 15.21
C PRO A 726 -39.14 52.02 15.02
N SER A 727 -40.04 51.28 15.70
CA SER A 727 -41.18 51.76 16.52
C SER A 727 -42.65 51.59 16.06
N ARG A 728 -43.43 51.07 17.04
CA ARG A 728 -44.84 51.39 17.45
C ARG A 728 -46.06 50.60 16.91
N HIS A 729 -46.58 49.80 17.86
CA HIS A 729 -47.92 49.85 18.48
C HIS A 729 -49.11 48.99 17.99
N LEU A 730 -49.73 48.37 19.03
CA LEU A 730 -51.11 47.94 19.28
C LEU A 730 -51.49 46.50 18.86
N ASP A 731 -51.65 45.55 19.78
CA ASP A 731 -52.69 45.32 20.82
C ASP A 731 -53.91 44.51 20.31
N ARG A 732 -54.08 43.28 20.82
CA ARG A 732 -55.37 42.68 21.24
C ARG A 732 -55.24 41.23 21.73
N SER A 733 -55.12 41.11 23.06
CA SER A 733 -55.95 40.31 23.99
C SER A 733 -56.47 38.88 23.66
N ARG A 734 -56.05 37.97 24.57
CA ARG A 734 -56.84 37.11 25.50
C ARG A 734 -57.50 35.78 25.06
N HIS A 735 -56.99 34.69 25.67
CA HIS A 735 -57.62 33.65 26.52
C HIS A 735 -56.89 32.31 26.26
N SER A 736 -56.46 31.47 27.20
CA SER A 736 -56.72 31.28 28.64
C SER A 736 -55.54 30.52 29.31
N ALA A 737 -55.32 30.79 30.60
CA ALA A 737 -54.57 29.99 31.58
C ALA A 737 -55.26 28.61 31.81
N ALA A 738 -54.75 27.59 32.52
CA ALA A 738 -53.94 27.53 33.74
C ALA A 738 -53.32 26.10 33.88
N ALA A 739 -52.09 25.94 34.41
CA ALA A 739 -51.71 25.54 35.79
C ALA A 739 -51.96 24.05 36.13
N ALA A 740 -51.17 23.28 36.89
CA ALA A 740 -50.09 23.53 37.87
C ALA A 740 -49.23 22.23 38.00
N ALA A 741 -47.91 22.28 38.32
CA ALA A 741 -47.26 22.04 39.64
C ALA A 741 -47.46 20.61 40.23
N ALA A 742 -46.58 19.96 40.98
CA ALA A 742 -45.17 20.06 41.42
C ALA A 742 -44.90 18.80 42.29
N ALA A 743 -43.63 18.36 42.43
CA ALA A 743 -42.99 17.62 43.56
C ALA A 743 -41.86 16.73 42.99
N ALA A 744 -40.56 16.89 43.26
CA ALA A 744 -39.81 17.00 44.53
C ALA A 744 -39.83 15.72 45.38
N GLY A 745 -38.69 15.02 45.38
CA GLY A 745 -38.32 13.84 46.19
C GLY A 745 -37.24 13.08 45.43
N GLY A 746 -35.96 13.00 45.81
CA GLY A 746 -35.38 13.03 47.15
C GLY A 746 -35.35 11.60 47.70
N GLY A 747 -34.29 10.84 47.40
CA GLY A 747 -34.08 9.50 47.94
C GLY A 747 -32.81 8.87 47.38
N ALA A 748 -31.85 8.63 48.28
CA ALA A 748 -30.57 7.99 48.02
C ALA A 748 -30.69 6.48 47.85
N GLU A 749 -29.93 5.92 46.90
CA GLU A 749 -28.99 4.79 47.08
C GLU A 749 -28.09 4.69 45.83
#